data_AF-A0A8H3WKC7-F1
#
_entry.id   AF-A0A8H3WKC7-F1
#
_cell.length_a   1.000
_cell.length_b   1.000
_cell.length_c   1.000
_cell.angle_alpha   90.00
_cell.angle_beta   90.00
_cell.angle_gamma   90.00
#
_symmetry.space_group_name_H-M   'P 1'
#
loop_
_entity.id
_entity.type
_entity.pdbx_description
1 polymer ?
#
loop_
_entity_poly.entity_id
_entity_poly.type
_entity_poly.pdbx_seq_one_letter_code
_entity_poly.pdbx_strand_id
1 'polypeptide(L)'
;MAPDASGEHENDHENDHETDHENDQADSLSSNNSPGRKAEAAGLDDTRGIKRRYSAGQIQQFLLNVLLTIPSICFITYGMIALKNNGRPINEDPIPTLRMVATYSPTVFPIAFAAAAANMLKAAAGWKMERGVTILSLEYLLSCRTVSSAITTPLSLRRANILAPFLIALWTLSPLGGQAAIRIMDVVPTQTSCPIECLEFLSIFPHSGGRSSAGKSLIPSIQVAFLSALASPEMVKAGPRDAFGNFKIPMLEHYPQMKSPNTSDWYDVNSTGTGTTWSAIMGIPVATQGGFSQAHNYSFVLKTAYMNADCSIQRGKSMTVANWIEFMNKTKEEGGYTTEKVLVIKPAEHHAIYSKKPMELLLTTYYGREELTTNTTCALRTTHAEVEVACQGSVCGARRIRRIEKPDNMTVTTVLDGLSLEGSEKFSPAGVLHAFMETFVRVALTMWDTETIGGAFPSPLETYFTHPNVPFSAPGVGAWDGIDISHVGDAVFSLRFSQLLNTFWLSSVASLNISGNFNFQTHRMLRDVENTIIQSIMGTKTPDHLVLRVSNLWISVLFLTSTVMLASGIAASVFGCLRRGPDVFDRATFFLRDNPHVNLAQQNSLEDGISQVKRTKSLRVCIGDIRPSAAYQSIKLKPRVEIS
;
A
#
# COMPACT_ATOMS: atom_id res chain seq x y z
N MET A 1 32.05 5.95 58.05
CA MET A 1 31.79 4.84 58.98
C MET A 1 32.50 3.62 58.40
N ALA A 2 33.74 3.41 58.84
CA ALA A 2 34.62 2.25 58.56
C ALA A 2 34.24 1.09 59.54
N PRO A 3 34.94 -0.08 59.69
CA PRO A 3 36.40 -0.38 59.57
C PRO A 3 36.77 -1.60 58.66
N ASP A 4 38.01 -1.73 58.14
CA ASP A 4 39.26 -2.40 58.62
C ASP A 4 39.18 -3.94 58.80
N ALA A 5 40.16 -4.78 58.39
CA ALA A 5 41.62 -4.82 58.63
C ALA A 5 42.33 -5.65 57.50
N SER A 6 43.56 -5.45 57.00
CA SER A 6 44.91 -5.05 57.49
C SER A 6 45.85 -6.20 57.90
N GLY A 7 47.13 -6.07 57.49
CA GLY A 7 48.35 -6.82 57.87
C GLY A 7 49.41 -6.67 56.76
N GLU A 8 50.33 -5.67 56.76
CA GLU A 8 51.60 -5.49 57.55
C GLU A 8 52.65 -6.59 57.26
N HIS A 9 53.90 -6.31 56.81
CA HIS A 9 55.04 -5.49 57.29
C HIS A 9 56.02 -5.24 56.11
N GLU A 10 57.10 -4.44 56.10
CA GLU A 10 57.67 -3.28 56.83
C GLU A 10 59.09 -3.04 56.21
N ASN A 11 59.44 -1.80 55.85
CA ASN A 11 60.76 -1.11 55.82
C ASN A 11 62.02 -1.73 55.12
N ASP A 12 63.04 -1.03 54.59
CA ASP A 12 63.54 0.36 54.64
C ASP A 12 64.56 0.60 53.49
N HIS A 13 64.73 1.88 53.09
CA HIS A 13 65.96 2.68 52.78
C HIS A 13 67.31 1.96 52.42
N GLU A 14 68.28 2.44 51.62
CA GLU A 14 68.61 3.72 50.98
C GLU A 14 69.95 3.57 50.19
N ASN A 15 70.04 4.31 49.08
CA ASN A 15 71.16 4.88 48.33
C ASN A 15 72.68 4.58 48.54
N ASP A 16 73.36 4.57 47.37
CA ASP A 16 74.52 5.39 46.95
C ASP A 16 75.96 4.83 46.81
N HIS A 17 76.60 5.40 45.76
CA HIS A 17 78.04 5.65 45.49
C HIS A 17 78.94 4.47 45.08
N GLU A 18 80.00 4.61 44.27
CA GLU A 18 80.49 5.56 43.24
C GLU A 18 81.83 4.99 42.70
N THR A 19 82.21 5.36 41.46
CA THR A 19 83.59 5.61 40.95
C THR A 19 84.64 4.46 40.92
N ASP A 20 85.68 4.40 40.06
CA ASP A 20 86.56 5.42 39.48
C ASP A 20 87.44 4.87 38.32
N HIS A 21 87.91 5.79 37.45
CA HIS A 21 89.26 5.90 36.79
C HIS A 21 89.87 4.71 35.99
N GLU A 22 90.71 4.84 34.96
CA GLU A 22 91.38 5.90 34.18
C GLU A 22 92.12 5.23 33.00
N ASN A 23 92.42 6.02 31.94
CA ASN A 23 93.64 6.01 31.10
C ASN A 23 94.18 4.72 30.44
N ASP A 24 94.96 4.74 29.37
CA ASP A 24 95.24 5.60 28.21
C ASP A 24 96.35 4.84 27.45
N GLN A 25 96.60 5.20 26.18
CA GLN A 25 97.79 4.86 25.37
C GLN A 25 98.02 3.39 24.95
N ALA A 26 98.78 3.08 23.90
CA ALA A 26 99.10 3.63 22.59
C ALA A 26 100.07 2.60 21.96
N ASP A 27 100.05 2.49 20.63
CA ASP A 27 101.15 2.10 19.74
C ASP A 27 101.82 0.70 19.88
N SER A 28 101.82 -0.07 18.79
CA SER A 28 102.91 -0.02 17.79
C SER A 28 102.94 -1.22 16.82
N LEU A 29 102.81 -0.88 15.53
CA LEU A 29 103.68 -1.22 14.38
C LEU A 29 104.16 -2.66 14.06
N SER A 30 103.80 -3.04 12.82
CA SER A 30 104.67 -3.62 11.76
C SER A 30 104.97 -5.15 11.86
N SER A 31 105.17 -5.95 10.81
CA SER A 31 105.31 -5.77 9.36
C SER A 31 105.26 -7.15 8.66
N ASN A 32 105.06 -7.12 7.34
CA ASN A 32 105.71 -7.96 6.32
C ASN A 32 104.96 -9.11 5.60
N ASN A 33 105.00 -8.94 4.27
CA ASN A 33 105.21 -9.91 3.17
C ASN A 33 104.02 -10.54 2.43
N SER A 34 103.85 -10.09 1.18
CA SER A 34 103.32 -10.83 0.01
C SER A 34 104.42 -11.79 -0.56
N PRO A 35 104.22 -12.70 -1.56
CA PRO A 35 103.54 -12.45 -2.86
C PRO A 35 102.88 -13.65 -3.64
N GLY A 36 102.04 -13.32 -4.65
CA GLY A 36 101.76 -14.10 -5.89
C GLY A 36 100.82 -15.32 -5.79
N ARG A 37 100.05 -15.77 -6.79
CA ARG A 37 99.93 -15.52 -8.25
C ARG A 37 98.76 -16.40 -8.77
N LYS A 38 97.81 -15.88 -9.59
CA LYS A 38 97.26 -16.48 -10.84
C LYS A 38 95.99 -15.76 -11.35
N ALA A 39 96.00 -15.49 -12.66
CA ALA A 39 94.88 -15.11 -13.54
C ALA A 39 93.77 -16.20 -13.52
N GLU A 40 92.53 -16.04 -13.99
CA GLU A 40 92.06 -15.47 -15.27
C GLU A 40 90.51 -15.56 -15.30
N ALA A 41 89.86 -14.71 -16.10
CA ALA A 41 88.52 -14.84 -16.70
C ALA A 41 87.24 -14.88 -15.81
N ALA A 42 86.45 -13.81 -15.87
CA ALA A 42 85.09 -13.81 -16.45
C ALA A 42 84.34 -12.53 -16.01
N GLY A 43 84.09 -11.64 -16.97
CA GLY A 43 83.17 -10.53 -16.83
C GLY A 43 81.75 -10.93 -17.20
N LEU A 44 80.81 -10.15 -16.65
CA LEU A 44 79.39 -10.02 -16.98
C LEU A 44 78.50 -11.27 -16.81
N ASP A 45 77.91 -11.40 -15.62
CA ASP A 45 76.45 -11.25 -15.46
C ASP A 45 76.15 -11.10 -13.96
N ASP A 46 75.68 -9.94 -13.52
CA ASP A 46 75.10 -9.81 -12.16
C ASP A 46 73.89 -8.87 -12.23
N THR A 47 72.77 -9.47 -12.62
CA THR A 47 71.40 -8.96 -12.43
C THR A 47 71.10 -8.88 -10.93
N ARG A 48 71.68 -7.89 -10.23
CA ARG A 48 71.33 -7.66 -8.82
C ARG A 48 70.01 -6.92 -8.69
N GLY A 49 69.00 -7.70 -8.30
CA GLY A 49 67.63 -7.27 -8.04
C GLY A 49 67.52 -6.18 -6.95
N ILE A 50 66.56 -5.29 -7.17
CA ILE A 50 66.14 -4.22 -6.26
C ILE A 50 65.79 -4.82 -4.89
N LYS A 51 66.57 -4.48 -3.85
CA LYS A 51 66.29 -4.89 -2.46
C LYS A 51 65.01 -4.21 -1.96
N ARG A 52 64.04 -5.03 -1.51
CA ARG A 52 62.78 -4.62 -0.90
C ARG A 52 63.04 -4.11 0.52
N ARG A 53 63.08 -2.79 0.73
CA ARG A 53 62.91 -2.20 2.07
C ARG A 53 61.43 -1.88 2.25
N TYR A 54 60.76 -2.56 3.18
CA TYR A 54 59.41 -2.18 3.60
C TYR A 54 59.48 -0.80 4.24
N SER A 55 59.03 0.21 3.52
CA SER A 55 58.94 1.59 4.01
C SER A 55 57.65 1.74 4.83
N ALA A 56 57.68 2.53 5.91
CA ALA A 56 56.51 2.84 6.74
C ALA A 56 55.29 3.31 5.92
N GLY A 57 55.54 3.98 4.79
CA GLY A 57 54.48 4.41 3.86
C GLY A 57 53.72 3.26 3.19
N GLN A 58 54.34 2.11 2.95
CA GLN A 58 53.65 0.94 2.36
C GLN A 58 52.69 0.30 3.36
N ILE A 59 53.04 0.27 4.65
CA ILE A 59 52.18 -0.24 5.73
C ILE A 59 50.99 0.69 5.91
N GLN A 60 51.23 2.01 5.93
CA GLN A 60 50.16 3.01 6.01
C GLN A 60 49.16 2.87 4.85
N GLN A 61 49.65 2.66 3.63
CA GLN A 61 48.80 2.54 2.45
C GLN A 61 48.02 1.20 2.41
N PHE A 62 48.62 0.13 2.90
CA PHE A 62 47.93 -1.14 3.12
C PHE A 62 46.80 -1.00 4.15
N LEU A 63 47.06 -0.36 5.30
CA LEU A 63 46.05 -0.09 6.32
C LEU A 63 44.89 0.77 5.78
N LEU A 64 45.21 1.79 4.98
CA LEU A 64 44.20 2.66 4.36
C LEU A 64 43.32 1.87 3.37
N ASN A 65 43.91 0.96 2.59
CA ASN A 65 43.14 0.09 1.70
C ASN A 65 42.25 -0.92 2.46
N VAL A 66 42.70 -1.44 3.60
CA VAL A 66 41.89 -2.28 4.49
C VAL A 66 40.74 -1.49 5.11
N LEU A 67 40.98 -0.26 5.55
CA LEU A 67 39.92 0.62 6.07
C LEU A 67 38.84 0.89 5.01
N LEU A 68 39.22 1.01 3.74
CA LEU A 68 38.30 1.22 2.63
C LEU A 68 37.43 0.00 2.27
N THR A 69 37.75 -1.21 2.74
CA THR A 69 36.87 -2.38 2.53
C THR A 69 35.73 -2.44 3.54
N ILE A 70 35.88 -1.82 4.72
CA ILE A 70 34.88 -1.84 5.80
C ILE A 70 33.50 -1.31 5.33
N PRO A 71 33.38 -0.15 4.67
CA PRO A 71 32.10 0.33 4.17
C PRO A 71 31.42 -0.68 3.23
N SER A 72 32.18 -1.40 2.40
CA SER A 72 31.64 -2.39 1.47
C SER A 72 30.96 -3.54 2.22
N ILE A 73 31.60 -4.01 3.29
CA ILE A 73 31.03 -5.06 4.16
C ILE A 73 29.77 -4.54 4.84
N CYS A 74 29.77 -3.30 5.34
CA CYS A 74 28.59 -2.67 5.95
C CYS A 74 27.39 -2.56 5.00
N PHE A 75 27.60 -2.23 3.72
CA PHE A 75 26.51 -2.16 2.74
C PHE A 75 25.97 -3.56 2.38
N ILE A 76 26.82 -4.58 2.33
CA ILE A 76 26.39 -5.96 2.13
C ILE A 76 25.59 -6.45 3.33
N THR A 77 26.06 -6.22 4.57
CA THR A 77 25.32 -6.63 5.77
C THR A 77 23.99 -5.89 5.89
N TYR A 78 23.94 -4.59 5.57
CA TYR A 78 22.70 -3.82 5.47
C TYR A 78 21.70 -4.47 4.51
N GLY A 79 22.12 -4.85 3.30
CA GLY A 79 21.26 -5.54 2.33
C GLY A 79 20.74 -6.89 2.85
N MET A 80 21.60 -7.67 3.52
CA MET A 80 21.20 -8.96 4.11
C MET A 80 20.19 -8.81 5.26
N ILE A 81 20.36 -7.80 6.11
CA ILE A 81 19.42 -7.52 7.20
C ILE A 81 18.08 -7.03 6.62
N ALA A 82 18.09 -6.21 5.58
CA ALA A 82 16.87 -5.78 4.89
C ALA A 82 16.11 -6.97 4.29
N LEU A 83 16.78 -7.91 3.62
CA LEU A 83 16.17 -9.12 3.08
C LEU A 83 15.55 -10.01 4.16
N LYS A 84 16.24 -10.20 5.29
CA LYS A 84 15.74 -11.02 6.40
C LYS A 84 14.46 -10.47 7.03
N ASN A 85 14.28 -9.15 7.01
CA ASN A 85 13.11 -8.47 7.59
C ASN A 85 12.03 -8.13 6.54
N ASN A 86 12.12 -8.68 5.33
CA ASN A 86 11.09 -8.50 4.31
C ASN A 86 9.74 -9.07 4.81
N GLY A 87 8.68 -8.27 4.72
CA GLY A 87 7.33 -8.60 5.18
C GLY A 87 7.04 -8.34 6.66
N ARG A 88 8.01 -7.82 7.44
CA ARG A 88 7.80 -7.45 8.86
C ARG A 88 7.21 -6.04 9.01
N PRO A 89 6.44 -5.78 10.07
CA PRO A 89 5.84 -4.47 10.33
C PRO A 89 6.91 -3.41 10.65
N ILE A 90 6.69 -2.18 10.21
CA ILE A 90 7.70 -1.10 10.28
C ILE A 90 8.08 -0.70 11.70
N ASN A 91 7.17 -0.87 12.66
CA ASN A 91 7.38 -0.46 14.04
C ASN A 91 8.23 -1.45 14.84
N GLU A 92 8.55 -2.62 14.27
CA GLU A 92 9.40 -3.61 14.91
C GLU A 92 10.88 -3.35 14.61
N ASP A 93 11.71 -3.43 15.64
CA ASP A 93 13.16 -3.40 15.48
C ASP A 93 13.63 -4.61 14.65
N PRO A 94 14.57 -4.42 13.69
CA PRO A 94 15.45 -3.26 13.51
C PRO A 94 15.03 -2.28 12.38
N ILE A 95 13.80 -2.33 11.89
CA ILE A 95 13.39 -1.62 10.65
C ILE A 95 13.50 -0.09 10.75
N PRO A 96 13.11 0.58 11.85
CA PRO A 96 13.29 2.03 12.00
C PRO A 96 14.75 2.45 11.89
N THR A 97 15.64 1.69 12.53
CA THR A 97 17.08 1.92 12.51
C THR A 97 17.66 1.72 11.11
N LEU A 98 17.24 0.69 10.38
CA LEU A 98 17.67 0.48 8.99
C LEU A 98 17.29 1.66 8.09
N ARG A 99 16.07 2.21 8.24
CA ARG A 99 15.62 3.38 7.47
C ARG A 99 16.45 4.61 7.77
N MET A 100 16.77 4.84 9.04
CA MET A 100 17.65 5.94 9.45
C MET A 100 19.08 5.76 8.91
N VAL A 101 19.61 4.53 8.86
CA VAL A 101 20.94 4.29 8.27
C VAL A 101 20.92 4.50 6.76
N ALA A 102 19.83 4.11 6.08
CA ALA A 102 19.69 4.25 4.64
C ALA A 102 19.79 5.70 4.16
N THR A 103 19.32 6.68 4.94
CA THR A 103 19.36 8.10 4.55
C THR A 103 20.78 8.64 4.37
N TYR A 104 21.78 8.06 5.05
CA TYR A 104 23.19 8.42 4.89
C TYR A 104 23.89 7.70 3.73
N SER A 105 23.21 6.78 3.04
CA SER A 105 23.83 5.98 2.00
C SER A 105 24.24 6.77 0.75
N PRO A 106 23.45 7.73 0.24
CA PRO A 106 23.85 8.54 -0.92
C PRO A 106 25.08 9.42 -0.68
N THR A 107 25.46 9.67 0.57
CA THR A 107 26.67 10.42 0.92
C THR A 107 27.84 9.50 1.18
N VAL A 108 27.66 8.48 2.01
CA VAL A 108 28.77 7.58 2.43
C VAL A 108 29.22 6.69 1.28
N PHE A 109 28.30 6.14 0.48
CA PHE A 109 28.62 5.19 -0.58
C PHE A 109 29.50 5.82 -1.68
N PRO A 110 29.16 6.98 -2.28
CA PRO A 110 29.99 7.56 -3.34
C PRO A 110 31.38 7.96 -2.86
N ILE A 111 31.51 8.45 -1.62
CA ILE A 111 32.80 8.82 -1.01
C ILE A 111 33.69 7.58 -0.86
N ALA A 112 33.17 6.52 -0.23
CA ALA A 112 33.91 5.27 -0.04
C ALA A 112 34.28 4.63 -1.38
N PHE A 113 33.34 4.59 -2.33
CA PHE A 113 33.55 4.03 -3.66
C PHE A 113 34.63 4.79 -4.42
N ALA A 114 34.58 6.14 -4.41
CA ALA A 114 35.56 6.96 -5.09
C ALA A 114 36.97 6.71 -4.54
N ALA A 115 37.12 6.62 -3.22
CA ALA A 115 38.41 6.33 -2.59
C ALA A 115 38.93 4.92 -2.94
N ALA A 116 38.07 3.89 -2.88
CA ALA A 116 38.45 2.51 -3.21
C ALA A 116 38.82 2.36 -4.70
N ALA A 117 38.00 2.89 -5.61
CA ALA A 117 38.21 2.80 -7.05
C ALA A 117 39.44 3.62 -7.49
N ALA A 118 39.64 4.82 -6.96
CA ALA A 118 40.81 5.65 -7.29
C ALA A 118 42.12 4.99 -6.83
N ASN A 119 42.14 4.41 -5.63
CA ASN A 119 43.30 3.68 -5.13
C ASN A 119 43.59 2.42 -5.95
N MET A 120 42.54 1.68 -6.35
CA MET A 120 42.69 0.55 -7.27
C MET A 120 43.33 0.98 -8.60
N LEU A 121 42.83 2.05 -9.22
CA LEU A 121 43.34 2.55 -10.50
C LEU A 121 44.80 3.03 -10.38
N LYS A 122 45.15 3.72 -9.29
CA LYS A 122 46.54 4.14 -9.00
C LYS A 122 47.47 2.93 -8.84
N ALA A 123 47.05 1.92 -8.06
CA ALA A 123 47.84 0.71 -7.84
C ALA A 123 48.00 -0.10 -9.14
N ALA A 124 46.92 -0.25 -9.92
CA ALA A 124 46.94 -0.92 -11.22
C ALA A 124 47.82 -0.20 -12.25
N ALA A 125 47.79 1.15 -12.28
CA ALA A 125 48.65 1.96 -13.13
C ALA A 125 50.13 1.70 -12.82
N GLY A 126 50.51 1.77 -11.54
CA GLY A 126 51.88 1.52 -11.10
C GLY A 126 52.36 0.09 -11.41
N TRP A 127 51.51 -0.91 -11.14
CA TRP A 127 51.84 -2.31 -11.45
C TRP A 127 52.00 -2.56 -12.96
N LYS A 128 51.13 -2.00 -13.80
CA LYS A 128 51.28 -2.09 -15.27
C LYS A 128 52.51 -1.36 -15.78
N MET A 129 52.90 -0.26 -15.13
CA MET A 129 54.08 0.53 -15.50
C MET A 129 55.38 -0.22 -15.24
N GLU A 130 55.45 -1.14 -14.28
CA GLU A 130 56.63 -2.01 -14.09
C GLU A 130 56.78 -3.03 -15.21
N ARG A 131 55.66 -3.47 -15.80
CA ARG A 131 55.64 -4.50 -16.86
C ARG A 131 55.64 -3.93 -18.28
N GLY A 132 55.65 -2.61 -18.43
CA GLY A 132 55.57 -1.92 -19.71
C GLY A 132 54.14 -1.69 -20.17
N VAL A 133 53.77 -0.41 -20.25
CA VAL A 133 52.42 0.03 -20.63
C VAL A 133 52.49 1.12 -21.69
N THR A 134 51.49 1.19 -22.57
CA THR A 134 51.37 2.30 -23.51
C THR A 134 51.01 3.59 -22.77
N ILE A 135 51.60 4.71 -23.18
CA ILE A 135 51.34 6.04 -22.56
C ILE A 135 49.84 6.37 -22.57
N LEU A 136 49.13 5.99 -23.64
CA LEU A 136 47.68 6.21 -23.72
C LEU A 136 46.92 5.47 -22.61
N SER A 137 47.20 4.18 -22.40
CA SER A 137 46.52 3.40 -21.35
C SER A 137 46.89 3.86 -19.94
N LEU A 138 48.14 4.29 -19.75
CA LEU A 138 48.62 4.85 -18.48
C LEU A 138 47.91 6.17 -18.16
N GLU A 139 47.78 7.07 -19.14
CA GLU A 139 47.08 8.35 -18.95
C GLU A 139 45.59 8.12 -18.65
N TYR A 140 44.93 7.13 -19.28
CA TYR A 140 43.54 6.78 -18.94
C TYR A 140 43.39 6.27 -17.49
N LEU A 141 44.30 5.40 -17.02
CA LEU A 141 44.25 4.90 -15.63
C LEU A 141 44.53 6.00 -14.60
N LEU A 142 45.47 6.91 -14.91
CA LEU A 142 45.83 8.01 -14.02
C LEU A 142 44.87 9.19 -14.09
N SER A 143 44.23 9.45 -15.24
CA SER A 143 43.32 10.60 -15.40
C SER A 143 41.89 10.28 -14.98
N CYS A 144 41.40 9.06 -15.19
CA CYS A 144 40.01 8.67 -14.87
C CYS A 144 39.82 8.25 -13.40
N ARG A 145 40.31 9.06 -12.44
CA ARG A 145 40.24 8.81 -10.99
C ARG A 145 39.01 9.41 -10.29
N THR A 146 38.14 10.09 -11.04
CA THR A 146 36.85 10.63 -10.57
C THR A 146 35.77 10.42 -11.62
N VAL A 147 34.49 10.47 -11.23
CA VAL A 147 33.35 10.38 -12.15
C VAL A 147 33.45 11.39 -13.29
N SER A 148 33.73 12.66 -12.98
CA SER A 148 33.85 13.73 -13.98
C SER A 148 35.00 13.47 -14.96
N SER A 149 36.17 13.08 -14.44
CA SER A 149 37.32 12.77 -15.28
C SER A 149 37.13 11.54 -16.16
N ALA A 150 36.39 10.53 -15.69
CA ALA A 150 36.12 9.32 -16.45
C ALA A 150 35.25 9.59 -17.70
N ILE A 151 34.36 10.58 -17.62
CA ILE A 151 33.51 11.01 -18.73
C ILE A 151 34.25 11.98 -19.66
N THR A 152 34.97 12.95 -19.10
CA THR A 152 35.62 14.03 -19.89
C THR A 152 36.93 13.61 -20.55
N THR A 153 37.68 12.66 -19.98
CA THR A 153 38.99 12.23 -20.51
C THR A 153 38.88 11.53 -21.88
N PRO A 154 37.96 10.57 -22.11
CA PRO A 154 37.76 9.98 -23.43
C PRO A 154 37.35 11.02 -24.49
N LEU A 155 36.49 11.98 -24.13
CA LEU A 155 36.04 13.06 -25.01
C LEU A 155 37.18 14.01 -25.39
N SER A 156 38.05 14.34 -24.43
CA SER A 156 39.20 15.24 -24.63
C SER A 156 40.31 14.58 -25.47
N LEU A 157 40.54 13.28 -25.26
CA LEU A 157 41.54 12.51 -26.01
C LEU A 157 41.07 12.13 -27.43
N ARG A 158 39.75 12.14 -27.71
CA ARG A 158 39.12 11.84 -29.01
C ARG A 158 39.68 10.58 -29.68
N ARG A 159 40.00 9.55 -28.90
CA ARG A 159 40.52 8.26 -29.41
C ARG A 159 39.97 7.08 -28.62
N ALA A 160 39.54 6.06 -29.37
CA ALA A 160 39.01 4.83 -28.81
C ALA A 160 40.11 4.05 -28.07
N ASN A 161 39.86 3.76 -26.80
CA ASN A 161 40.62 2.82 -26.00
C ASN A 161 39.63 1.82 -25.39
N ILE A 162 39.95 0.53 -25.41
CA ILE A 162 39.10 -0.52 -24.84
C ILE A 162 38.84 -0.27 -23.35
N LEU A 163 39.77 0.39 -22.65
CA LEU A 163 39.66 0.72 -21.23
C LEU A 163 38.59 1.79 -20.91
N ALA A 164 38.28 2.68 -21.86
CA ALA A 164 37.37 3.81 -21.63
C ALA A 164 35.93 3.39 -21.24
N PRO A 165 35.24 2.50 -21.98
CA PRO A 165 33.89 2.05 -21.58
C PRO A 165 33.87 1.33 -20.23
N PHE A 166 34.91 0.55 -19.89
CA PHE A 166 35.01 -0.09 -18.57
C PHE A 166 35.17 0.91 -17.43
N LEU A 167 35.93 1.99 -17.64
CA LEU A 167 36.09 3.06 -16.65
C LEU A 167 34.79 3.85 -16.47
N ILE A 168 34.08 4.16 -17.55
CA ILE A 168 32.76 4.82 -17.46
C ILE A 168 31.79 3.92 -16.68
N ALA A 169 31.69 2.64 -17.03
CA ALA A 169 30.85 1.68 -16.33
C ALA A 169 31.21 1.60 -14.83
N LEU A 170 32.50 1.49 -14.48
CA LEU A 170 32.97 1.48 -13.10
C LEU A 170 32.50 2.72 -12.34
N TRP A 171 32.61 3.91 -12.93
CA TRP A 171 32.25 5.17 -12.26
C TRP A 171 30.74 5.42 -12.18
N THR A 172 29.92 4.81 -13.05
CA THR A 172 28.45 4.85 -12.93
C THR A 172 27.93 4.07 -11.71
N LEU A 173 28.70 3.10 -11.20
CA LEU A 173 28.33 2.33 -10.00
C LEU A 173 28.34 3.18 -8.72
N SER A 174 29.08 4.29 -8.70
CA SER A 174 29.16 5.20 -7.55
C SER A 174 27.81 5.87 -7.21
N PRO A 175 27.16 6.64 -8.12
CA PRO A 175 25.85 7.22 -7.85
C PRO A 175 24.75 6.14 -7.73
N LEU A 176 24.88 5.03 -8.47
CA LEU A 176 23.89 3.97 -8.50
C LEU A 176 23.82 3.22 -7.16
N GLY A 177 24.96 2.86 -6.57
CA GLY A 177 25.01 2.16 -5.28
C GLY A 177 24.53 3.01 -4.11
N GLY A 178 24.83 4.32 -4.12
CA GLY A 178 24.35 5.25 -3.09
C GLY A 178 22.82 5.42 -3.10
N GLN A 179 22.21 5.47 -4.29
CA GLN A 179 20.75 5.53 -4.44
C GLN A 179 20.06 4.20 -4.16
N ALA A 180 20.70 3.08 -4.52
CA ALA A 180 20.14 1.75 -4.33
C ALA A 180 19.77 1.48 -2.87
N ALA A 181 20.63 1.86 -1.93
CA ALA A 181 20.40 1.60 -0.50
C ALA A 181 19.07 2.16 0.05
N ILE A 182 18.62 3.33 -0.42
CA ILE A 182 17.32 3.91 -0.04
C ILE A 182 16.18 3.21 -0.79
N ARG A 183 16.38 2.91 -2.07
CA ARG A 183 15.36 2.35 -2.97
C ARG A 183 15.09 0.85 -2.75
N ILE A 184 15.87 0.19 -1.90
CA ILE A 184 15.64 -1.20 -1.49
C ILE A 184 14.40 -1.33 -0.63
N MET A 185 14.10 -0.34 0.22
CA MET A 185 13.05 -0.42 1.23
C MET A 185 11.81 0.35 0.80
N ASP A 186 10.81 -0.36 0.30
CA ASP A 186 9.48 0.17 0.06
C ASP A 186 8.56 -0.14 1.25
N VAL A 187 7.55 0.70 1.40
CA VAL A 187 6.55 0.58 2.45
C VAL A 187 5.20 0.33 1.81
N VAL A 188 4.62 -0.85 2.06
CA VAL A 188 3.38 -1.25 1.41
C VAL A 188 2.40 -1.81 2.46
N PRO A 189 1.09 -1.49 2.38
CA PRO A 189 0.10 -2.19 3.19
C PRO A 189 -0.05 -3.64 2.72
N THR A 190 -0.09 -4.59 3.66
CA THR A 190 -0.29 -6.01 3.32
C THR A 190 -1.74 -6.24 2.90
N GLN A 191 -2.05 -6.15 1.61
CA GLN A 191 -3.39 -6.51 1.12
C GLN A 191 -3.52 -8.04 1.10
N THR A 192 -4.45 -8.55 1.90
CA THR A 192 -4.82 -9.97 1.89
C THR A 192 -6.27 -10.11 1.43
N SER A 193 -6.56 -11.12 0.62
CA SER A 193 -7.93 -11.41 0.22
C SER A 193 -8.65 -12.12 1.36
N CYS A 194 -9.89 -11.72 1.66
CA CYS A 194 -10.71 -12.31 2.72
C CYS A 194 -12.13 -12.59 2.21
N PRO A 195 -12.72 -13.76 2.53
CA PRO A 195 -14.11 -14.03 2.23
C PRO A 195 -15.03 -13.22 3.14
N ILE A 196 -16.02 -12.56 2.54
CA ILE A 196 -17.04 -11.74 3.19
C ILE A 196 -18.40 -12.28 2.78
N GLU A 197 -19.32 -12.38 3.74
CA GLU A 197 -20.71 -12.78 3.53
C GLU A 197 -21.61 -11.56 3.76
N CYS A 198 -22.61 -11.38 2.89
CA CYS A 198 -23.63 -10.32 2.98
C CYS A 198 -25.02 -10.92 2.71
N LEU A 199 -26.06 -10.35 3.33
CA LEU A 199 -27.43 -10.72 3.01
C LEU A 199 -27.80 -10.25 1.59
N GLU A 200 -28.36 -11.15 0.77
CA GLU A 200 -28.86 -10.82 -0.56
C GLU A 200 -30.23 -10.13 -0.46
N PHE A 201 -30.40 -8.97 -1.10
CA PHE A 201 -31.68 -8.26 -1.07
C PHE A 201 -32.78 -9.06 -1.78
N LEU A 202 -32.47 -9.71 -2.91
CA LEU A 202 -33.42 -10.51 -3.69
C LEU A 202 -33.59 -11.95 -3.15
N SER A 203 -33.58 -12.10 -1.83
CA SER A 203 -33.73 -13.41 -1.19
C SER A 203 -35.21 -13.87 -1.14
N ILE A 204 -35.43 -15.08 -0.63
CA ILE A 204 -36.72 -15.76 -0.63
C ILE A 204 -37.59 -15.19 0.49
N PHE A 205 -38.82 -14.84 0.16
CA PHE A 205 -39.82 -14.41 1.13
C PHE A 205 -40.33 -15.61 1.95
N PRO A 206 -40.21 -15.63 3.29
CA PRO A 206 -40.29 -16.87 4.06
C PRO A 206 -41.71 -17.23 4.57
N HIS A 207 -42.75 -16.46 4.26
CA HIS A 207 -44.13 -16.76 4.68
C HIS A 207 -45.16 -16.48 3.59
N SER A 208 -46.30 -17.18 3.63
CA SER A 208 -47.41 -17.00 2.67
C SER A 208 -48.57 -16.13 3.20
N GLY A 209 -48.38 -15.47 4.34
CA GLY A 209 -49.34 -14.53 4.94
C GLY A 209 -49.41 -14.70 6.45
N GLY A 210 -50.08 -13.78 7.15
CA GLY A 210 -50.00 -13.73 8.62
C GLY A 210 -50.74 -14.82 9.38
N ARG A 211 -51.66 -15.51 8.71
CA ARG A 211 -52.39 -16.65 9.28
C ARG A 211 -51.73 -18.00 9.01
N SER A 212 -50.70 -18.05 8.17
CA SER A 212 -49.95 -19.28 7.88
C SER A 212 -49.14 -19.75 9.09
N SER A 213 -48.74 -21.03 9.14
CA SER A 213 -47.87 -21.56 10.20
C SER A 213 -46.54 -20.80 10.27
N ALA A 214 -45.91 -20.55 9.13
CA ALA A 214 -44.71 -19.72 9.02
C ALA A 214 -44.97 -18.28 9.47
N GLY A 215 -46.09 -17.69 9.05
CA GLY A 215 -46.50 -16.33 9.45
C GLY A 215 -46.64 -16.19 10.97
N LYS A 216 -47.36 -17.10 11.63
CA LYS A 216 -47.51 -17.10 13.09
C LYS A 216 -46.18 -17.20 13.83
N SER A 217 -45.21 -17.91 13.27
CA SER A 217 -43.87 -18.06 13.87
C SER A 217 -42.97 -16.85 13.62
N LEU A 218 -42.98 -16.29 12.40
CA LEU A 218 -42.00 -15.29 11.97
C LEU A 218 -42.48 -13.86 12.17
N ILE A 219 -43.78 -13.56 12.03
CA ILE A 219 -44.29 -12.18 12.10
C ILE A 219 -43.92 -11.44 13.38
N PRO A 220 -43.95 -12.03 14.59
CA PRO A 220 -43.51 -11.33 15.78
C PRO A 220 -42.08 -10.80 15.65
N SER A 221 -41.16 -11.59 15.09
CA SER A 221 -39.77 -11.18 14.85
C SER A 221 -39.66 -10.09 13.77
N ILE A 222 -40.45 -10.20 12.69
CA ILE A 222 -40.50 -9.21 11.60
C ILE A 222 -41.03 -7.87 12.13
N GLN A 223 -42.09 -7.91 12.94
CA GLN A 223 -42.72 -6.75 13.54
C GLN A 223 -41.76 -6.03 14.49
N VAL A 224 -41.05 -6.77 15.34
CA VAL A 224 -40.03 -6.18 16.24
C VAL A 224 -38.89 -5.53 15.45
N ALA A 225 -38.38 -6.19 14.41
CA ALA A 225 -37.33 -5.62 13.57
C ALA A 225 -37.78 -4.35 12.83
N PHE A 226 -38.98 -4.37 12.22
CA PHE A 226 -39.52 -3.21 11.51
C PHE A 226 -39.86 -2.04 12.43
N LEU A 227 -40.54 -2.30 13.55
CA LEU A 227 -40.94 -1.25 14.49
C LEU A 227 -39.75 -0.63 15.23
N SER A 228 -38.70 -1.41 15.53
CA SER A 228 -37.46 -0.85 16.11
C SER A 228 -36.72 0.08 15.13
N ALA A 229 -36.71 -0.24 13.83
CA ALA A 229 -36.21 0.67 12.81
C ALA A 229 -37.05 1.96 12.75
N LEU A 230 -38.38 1.86 12.78
CA LEU A 230 -39.26 3.03 12.84
C LEU A 230 -39.11 3.85 14.13
N ALA A 231 -38.82 3.21 15.26
CA ALA A 231 -38.63 3.88 16.54
C ALA A 231 -37.24 4.52 16.67
N SER A 232 -36.33 4.24 15.75
CA SER A 232 -34.96 4.74 15.80
C SER A 232 -34.89 6.27 15.71
N PRO A 233 -33.96 6.94 16.43
CA PRO A 233 -33.77 8.39 16.36
C PRO A 233 -33.40 8.88 14.95
N GLU A 234 -33.61 10.17 14.70
CA GLU A 234 -33.23 10.83 13.43
C GLU A 234 -31.76 10.59 13.04
N MET A 235 -30.85 10.68 14.02
CA MET A 235 -29.41 10.44 13.80
C MET A 235 -29.13 9.02 13.25
N VAL A 236 -29.91 8.02 13.66
CA VAL A 236 -29.79 6.65 13.16
C VAL A 236 -30.47 6.51 11.80
N LYS A 237 -31.64 7.12 11.60
CA LYS A 237 -32.36 7.08 10.31
C LYS A 237 -31.57 7.75 9.18
N ALA A 238 -30.99 8.92 9.45
CA ALA A 238 -30.15 9.67 8.52
C ALA A 238 -28.70 9.18 8.43
N GLY A 239 -28.25 8.36 9.39
CA GLY A 239 -26.90 7.83 9.44
C GLY A 239 -26.65 6.69 8.43
N PRO A 240 -25.37 6.39 8.13
CA PRO A 240 -24.98 5.33 7.20
C PRO A 240 -25.20 3.90 7.73
N ARG A 241 -25.66 3.79 8.98
CA ARG A 241 -25.88 2.52 9.68
C ARG A 241 -27.20 2.55 10.42
N ASP A 242 -27.83 1.39 10.53
CA ASP A 242 -29.03 1.21 11.33
C ASP A 242 -28.71 1.05 12.83
N ALA A 243 -29.75 0.87 13.65
CA ALA A 243 -29.62 0.68 15.10
C ALA A 243 -28.89 -0.61 15.49
N PHE A 244 -28.81 -1.58 14.58
CA PHE A 244 -28.17 -2.89 14.79
C PHE A 244 -26.72 -2.92 14.27
N GLY A 245 -26.25 -1.83 13.67
CA GLY A 245 -24.89 -1.69 13.15
C GLY A 245 -24.70 -2.14 11.70
N ASN A 246 -25.78 -2.49 11.00
CA ASN A 246 -25.73 -2.86 9.60
C ASN A 246 -25.58 -1.60 8.73
N PHE A 247 -24.86 -1.71 7.61
CA PHE A 247 -24.65 -0.57 6.72
C PHE A 247 -25.84 -0.39 5.76
N LYS A 248 -26.19 0.86 5.48
CA LYS A 248 -27.32 1.19 4.59
C LYS A 248 -26.85 1.42 3.15
N ILE A 249 -27.80 1.26 2.22
CA ILE A 249 -27.57 1.51 0.80
C ILE A 249 -28.10 2.91 0.43
N PRO A 250 -27.28 3.79 -0.18
CA PRO A 250 -27.73 5.07 -0.68
C PRO A 250 -28.73 4.92 -1.84
N MET A 251 -29.64 5.89 -1.97
CA MET A 251 -30.61 5.93 -3.06
C MET A 251 -30.05 6.68 -4.28
N LEU A 252 -29.97 6.01 -5.43
CA LEU A 252 -29.32 6.50 -6.66
C LEU A 252 -30.11 7.63 -7.33
N GLU A 253 -31.41 7.67 -7.09
CA GLU A 253 -32.34 8.65 -7.66
C GLU A 253 -32.05 10.08 -7.16
N HIS A 254 -31.36 10.23 -6.03
CA HIS A 254 -30.97 11.54 -5.47
C HIS A 254 -29.59 12.03 -5.95
N TYR A 255 -28.87 11.21 -6.72
CA TYR A 255 -27.63 11.63 -7.37
C TYR A 255 -27.91 12.20 -8.76
N PRO A 256 -27.10 13.16 -9.25
CA PRO A 256 -27.30 13.76 -10.56
C PRO A 256 -27.13 12.69 -11.65
N GLN A 257 -28.18 12.49 -12.47
CA GLN A 257 -28.22 11.44 -13.50
C GLN A 257 -27.26 11.69 -14.67
N MET A 258 -26.82 12.94 -14.88
CA MET A 258 -25.81 13.30 -15.89
C MET A 258 -24.47 13.59 -15.23
N LYS A 259 -23.47 12.75 -15.54
CA LYS A 259 -22.08 12.98 -15.20
C LYS A 259 -21.31 13.63 -16.35
N SER A 260 -20.31 14.43 -16.01
CA SER A 260 -19.30 14.90 -16.95
C SER A 260 -18.54 13.71 -17.57
N PRO A 261 -18.20 13.75 -18.87
CA PRO A 261 -17.56 12.63 -19.58
C PRO A 261 -16.20 12.17 -19.02
N ASN A 262 -15.60 12.91 -18.08
CA ASN A 262 -14.30 12.60 -17.48
C ASN A 262 -14.38 12.01 -16.05
N THR A 263 -15.58 11.79 -15.49
CA THR A 263 -15.75 11.24 -14.13
C THR A 263 -16.12 9.77 -14.17
N SER A 264 -15.49 8.95 -13.32
CA SER A 264 -15.83 7.53 -13.14
C SER A 264 -17.32 7.35 -12.86
N ASP A 265 -17.91 6.23 -13.28
CA ASP A 265 -19.34 5.93 -13.10
C ASP A 265 -19.79 5.89 -11.62
N TRP A 266 -18.84 5.84 -10.68
CA TRP A 266 -19.06 5.78 -9.23
C TRP A 266 -19.42 7.12 -8.60
N TYR A 267 -20.51 7.17 -7.85
CA TYR A 267 -20.85 8.29 -6.97
C TYR A 267 -20.19 8.07 -5.61
N ASP A 268 -19.44 9.06 -5.14
CA ASP A 268 -18.86 9.01 -3.79
C ASP A 268 -19.94 9.28 -2.74
N VAL A 269 -19.93 8.48 -1.69
CA VAL A 269 -20.83 8.59 -0.53
C VAL A 269 -20.04 9.20 0.60
N ASN A 270 -20.61 10.23 1.24
CA ASN A 270 -19.96 10.86 2.37
C ASN A 270 -19.87 9.85 3.54
N SER A 271 -18.68 9.66 4.11
CA SER A 271 -18.44 8.72 5.22
C SER A 271 -19.27 9.04 6.46
N THR A 272 -19.65 10.31 6.64
CA THR A 272 -20.53 10.76 7.73
C THR A 272 -22.01 10.56 7.44
N GLY A 273 -22.39 10.25 6.20
CA GLY A 273 -23.77 10.17 5.73
C GLY A 273 -24.47 11.52 5.56
N THR A 274 -23.78 12.65 5.82
CA THR A 274 -24.39 13.98 5.69
C THR A 274 -24.79 14.26 4.24
N GLY A 275 -26.07 14.64 4.05
CA GLY A 275 -26.65 14.90 2.74
C GLY A 275 -26.91 13.63 1.89
N THR A 276 -26.80 12.43 2.46
CA THR A 276 -27.09 11.18 1.75
C THR A 276 -28.47 10.66 2.14
N THR A 277 -29.30 10.36 1.13
CA THR A 277 -30.60 9.73 1.31
C THR A 277 -30.47 8.21 1.18
N TRP A 278 -30.95 7.47 2.19
CA TRP A 278 -30.87 6.01 2.23
C TRP A 278 -32.13 5.35 1.68
N SER A 279 -31.97 4.21 1.00
CA SER A 279 -33.08 3.46 0.39
C SER A 279 -33.96 2.74 1.41
N ALA A 280 -33.44 2.48 2.61
CA ALA A 280 -34.12 1.82 3.72
C ALA A 280 -33.63 2.37 5.06
N ILE A 281 -34.43 2.17 6.11
CA ILE A 281 -34.03 2.48 7.50
C ILE A 281 -33.14 1.36 8.05
N MET A 282 -33.45 0.11 7.70
CA MET A 282 -32.67 -1.08 8.02
C MET A 282 -31.51 -1.25 7.03
N GLY A 283 -30.35 -1.69 7.51
CA GLY A 283 -29.17 -1.96 6.69
C GLY A 283 -29.03 -3.43 6.28
N ILE A 284 -27.99 -3.69 5.49
CA ILE A 284 -27.58 -5.04 5.08
C ILE A 284 -26.49 -5.52 6.06
N PRO A 285 -26.67 -6.66 6.75
CA PRO A 285 -25.65 -7.20 7.63
C PRO A 285 -24.49 -7.79 6.84
N VAL A 286 -23.29 -7.72 7.42
CA VAL A 286 -22.05 -8.22 6.83
C VAL A 286 -21.24 -8.99 7.86
N ALA A 287 -20.59 -10.07 7.42
CA ALA A 287 -19.72 -10.90 8.26
C ALA A 287 -18.47 -11.31 7.48
N THR A 288 -17.36 -11.53 8.18
CA THR A 288 -16.07 -11.96 7.61
C THR A 288 -15.45 -13.05 8.47
N GLN A 289 -14.55 -13.85 7.88
CA GLN A 289 -13.85 -14.92 8.60
C GLN A 289 -13.09 -14.42 9.83
N GLY A 290 -13.44 -14.98 10.99
CA GLY A 290 -12.88 -14.58 12.28
C GLY A 290 -13.40 -13.25 12.83
N GLY A 291 -14.45 -12.68 12.23
CA GLY A 291 -15.01 -11.39 12.61
C GLY A 291 -14.17 -10.20 12.15
N PHE A 292 -14.77 -9.01 12.25
CA PHE A 292 -14.07 -7.76 11.96
C PHE A 292 -13.11 -7.42 13.11
N SER A 293 -11.83 -7.25 12.77
CA SER A 293 -10.80 -6.87 13.73
C SER A 293 -10.57 -5.36 13.68
N GLN A 294 -10.49 -4.70 14.84
CA GLN A 294 -10.22 -3.25 14.94
C GLN A 294 -8.89 -2.80 14.31
N ALA A 295 -7.92 -3.71 14.17
CA ALA A 295 -6.59 -3.40 13.62
C ALA A 295 -6.51 -3.55 12.08
N HIS A 296 -7.66 -3.76 11.42
CA HIS A 296 -7.73 -4.01 9.99
C HIS A 296 -8.87 -3.22 9.36
N ASN A 297 -8.60 -2.66 8.19
CA ASN A 297 -9.61 -2.10 7.30
C ASN A 297 -9.99 -3.14 6.25
N TYR A 298 -11.27 -3.20 5.93
CA TYR A 298 -11.83 -4.13 4.97
C TYR A 298 -12.49 -3.35 3.84
N SER A 299 -12.35 -3.80 2.60
CA SER A 299 -13.09 -3.22 1.49
C SER A 299 -13.54 -4.27 0.49
N PHE A 300 -14.77 -4.17 0.01
CA PHE A 300 -15.38 -5.12 -0.91
C PHE A 300 -16.46 -4.45 -1.75
N VAL A 301 -16.85 -5.12 -2.82
CA VAL A 301 -17.87 -4.63 -3.75
C VAL A 301 -19.09 -5.53 -3.68
N LEU A 302 -20.22 -4.96 -3.25
CA LEU A 302 -21.50 -5.63 -3.12
C LEU A 302 -22.38 -5.29 -4.33
N LYS A 303 -23.00 -6.31 -4.94
CA LYS A 303 -24.06 -6.13 -5.92
C LYS A 303 -25.39 -6.33 -5.22
N THR A 304 -26.24 -5.31 -5.24
CA THR A 304 -27.51 -5.34 -4.50
C THR A 304 -28.61 -4.63 -5.29
N ALA A 305 -29.82 -4.65 -4.73
CA ALA A 305 -30.99 -4.01 -5.30
C ALA A 305 -31.84 -3.38 -4.20
N TYR A 306 -32.75 -2.50 -4.58
CA TYR A 306 -33.82 -2.03 -3.70
C TYR A 306 -35.04 -1.61 -4.52
N MET A 307 -36.20 -1.57 -3.87
CA MET A 307 -37.44 -1.08 -4.46
C MET A 307 -37.45 0.46 -4.43
N ASN A 308 -37.85 1.04 -5.55
CA ASN A 308 -38.07 2.47 -5.72
C ASN A 308 -39.52 2.69 -6.14
N ALA A 309 -40.25 3.48 -5.39
CA ALA A 309 -41.63 3.86 -5.67
C ALA A 309 -41.67 5.29 -6.19
N ASP A 310 -42.17 5.46 -7.41
CA ASP A 310 -42.40 6.76 -8.03
C ASP A 310 -43.88 7.12 -7.89
N CYS A 311 -44.19 8.06 -7.01
CA CYS A 311 -45.55 8.35 -6.55
C CYS A 311 -46.00 9.76 -6.92
N SER A 312 -47.25 9.89 -7.36
CA SER A 312 -47.92 11.17 -7.61
C SER A 312 -49.12 11.32 -6.67
N ILE A 313 -49.10 12.38 -5.86
CA ILE A 313 -50.11 12.66 -4.84
C ILE A 313 -51.16 13.60 -5.40
N GLN A 314 -52.43 13.31 -5.14
CA GLN A 314 -53.56 14.13 -5.50
C GLN A 314 -54.50 14.28 -4.31
N ARG A 315 -54.95 15.51 -4.05
CA ARG A 315 -55.99 15.75 -3.05
C ARG A 315 -57.29 15.11 -3.54
N GLY A 316 -57.83 14.23 -2.70
CA GLY A 316 -59.04 13.47 -2.98
C GLY A 316 -60.32 14.27 -2.70
N LYS A 317 -61.42 13.54 -2.53
CA LYS A 317 -62.75 14.11 -2.28
C LYS A 317 -63.04 14.16 -0.78
N SER A 318 -63.94 15.06 -0.38
CA SER A 318 -64.52 15.04 0.96
C SER A 318 -65.36 13.77 1.14
N MET A 319 -65.20 13.14 2.30
CA MET A 319 -65.77 11.84 2.62
C MET A 319 -65.93 11.72 4.14
N THR A 320 -67.14 11.43 4.61
CA THR A 320 -67.42 11.24 6.04
C THR A 320 -66.77 9.98 6.58
N VAL A 321 -66.60 9.87 7.90
CA VAL A 321 -66.03 8.67 8.56
C VAL A 321 -66.84 7.41 8.22
N ALA A 322 -68.17 7.50 8.16
CA ALA A 322 -69.02 6.36 7.81
C ALA A 322 -68.77 5.88 6.37
N ASN A 323 -68.67 6.81 5.42
CA ASN A 323 -68.37 6.50 4.02
C ASN A 323 -66.95 5.95 3.87
N TRP A 324 -66.00 6.42 4.69
CA TRP A 324 -64.65 5.86 4.74
C TRP A 324 -64.65 4.40 5.16
N ILE A 325 -65.37 4.05 6.23
CA ILE A 325 -65.47 2.67 6.72
C ILE A 325 -66.11 1.76 5.65
N GLU A 326 -67.16 2.24 4.97
CA GLU A 326 -67.77 1.52 3.85
C GLU A 326 -66.78 1.32 2.70
N PHE A 327 -66.06 2.37 2.30
CA PHE A 327 -65.04 2.32 1.27
C PHE A 327 -63.91 1.33 1.63
N MET A 328 -63.44 1.35 2.87
CA MET A 328 -62.42 0.42 3.36
C MET A 328 -62.90 -1.04 3.30
N ASN A 329 -64.09 -1.31 3.82
CA ASN A 329 -64.66 -2.67 3.84
C ASN A 329 -64.87 -3.20 2.42
N LYS A 330 -65.44 -2.38 1.53
CA LYS A 330 -65.60 -2.72 0.12
C LYS A 330 -64.25 -3.00 -0.56
N THR A 331 -63.25 -2.14 -0.34
CA THR A 331 -61.93 -2.32 -0.95
C THR A 331 -61.24 -3.58 -0.42
N LYS A 332 -61.45 -3.95 0.85
CA LYS A 332 -60.97 -5.20 1.43
C LYS A 332 -61.60 -6.43 0.77
N GLU A 333 -62.89 -6.39 0.44
CA GLU A 333 -63.57 -7.45 -0.30
C GLU A 333 -63.08 -7.57 -1.76
N GLU A 334 -62.71 -6.44 -2.38
CA GLU A 334 -62.15 -6.37 -3.74
C GLU A 334 -60.65 -6.78 -3.81
N GLY A 335 -60.07 -7.27 -2.72
CA GLY A 335 -58.67 -7.72 -2.67
C GLY A 335 -57.64 -6.62 -2.39
N GLY A 336 -58.09 -5.46 -1.90
CA GLY A 336 -57.22 -4.40 -1.38
C GLY A 336 -56.73 -4.67 0.04
N TYR A 337 -55.62 -4.02 0.39
CA TYR A 337 -54.94 -4.12 1.67
C TYR A 337 -55.26 -2.89 2.50
N THR A 338 -55.67 -3.10 3.75
CA THR A 338 -56.05 -2.00 4.65
C THR A 338 -55.36 -2.14 6.00
N THR A 339 -54.96 -1.00 6.55
CA THR A 339 -54.49 -0.90 7.94
C THR A 339 -55.64 -1.00 8.95
N GLU A 340 -56.89 -1.12 8.48
CA GLU A 340 -58.13 -1.04 9.28
C GLU A 340 -58.26 0.31 10.02
N LYS A 341 -57.51 1.31 9.55
CA LYS A 341 -57.37 2.65 10.12
C LYS A 341 -57.62 3.74 9.06
N VAL A 342 -56.56 4.33 8.51
CA VAL A 342 -56.65 5.49 7.59
C VAL A 342 -55.95 5.26 6.26
N LEU A 343 -55.42 4.08 6.00
CA LEU A 343 -54.73 3.75 4.75
C LEU A 343 -55.33 2.50 4.09
N VAL A 344 -55.60 2.64 2.80
CA VAL A 344 -55.97 1.56 1.89
C VAL A 344 -54.99 1.57 0.73
N ILE A 345 -54.49 0.39 0.38
CA ILE A 345 -53.60 0.15 -0.76
C ILE A 345 -54.26 -0.89 -1.64
N LYS A 346 -54.40 -0.62 -2.94
CA LYS A 346 -54.86 -1.62 -3.91
C LYS A 346 -54.00 -1.60 -5.16
N PRO A 347 -53.76 -2.75 -5.80
CA PRO A 347 -53.16 -2.76 -7.14
C PRO A 347 -54.11 -2.08 -8.13
N ALA A 348 -53.57 -1.27 -9.05
CA ALA A 348 -54.36 -0.56 -10.06
C ALA A 348 -55.00 -1.53 -11.07
N GLU A 349 -54.24 -2.56 -11.45
CA GLU A 349 -54.66 -3.64 -12.36
C GLU A 349 -54.13 -4.98 -11.85
N HIS A 350 -54.72 -6.08 -12.31
CA HIS A 350 -54.17 -7.41 -12.03
C HIS A 350 -52.80 -7.56 -12.69
N HIS A 351 -51.75 -7.62 -11.89
CA HIS A 351 -50.39 -7.70 -12.39
C HIS A 351 -49.98 -9.15 -12.68
N ALA A 352 -49.87 -9.50 -13.96
CA ALA A 352 -49.38 -10.83 -14.36
C ALA A 352 -47.85 -10.94 -14.15
N ILE A 353 -47.38 -12.14 -13.79
CA ILE A 353 -45.95 -12.46 -13.53
C ILE A 353 -45.03 -12.08 -14.72
N TYR A 354 -45.56 -12.04 -15.93
CA TYR A 354 -44.83 -11.70 -17.17
C TYR A 354 -45.11 -10.28 -17.68
N SER A 355 -45.78 -9.44 -16.90
CA SER A 355 -46.05 -8.06 -17.27
C SER A 355 -44.74 -7.29 -17.44
N LYS A 356 -44.64 -6.55 -18.56
CA LYS A 356 -43.55 -5.60 -18.82
C LYS A 356 -43.89 -4.18 -18.39
N LYS A 357 -45.05 -3.95 -17.79
CA LYS A 357 -45.44 -2.65 -17.22
C LYS A 357 -45.07 -2.62 -15.74
N PRO A 358 -44.74 -1.46 -15.16
CA PRO A 358 -44.44 -1.38 -13.73
C PRO A 358 -45.68 -1.68 -12.92
N MET A 359 -45.52 -2.28 -11.75
CA MET A 359 -46.62 -2.52 -10.84
C MET A 359 -47.09 -1.17 -10.28
N GLU A 360 -48.34 -0.81 -10.56
CA GLU A 360 -48.95 0.42 -10.07
C GLU A 360 -49.83 0.12 -8.84
N LEU A 361 -49.56 0.84 -7.76
CA LEU A 361 -50.33 0.81 -6.52
C LEU A 361 -51.13 2.10 -6.37
N LEU A 362 -52.40 1.96 -6.02
CA LEU A 362 -53.29 3.06 -5.67
C LEU A 362 -53.41 3.09 -4.15
N LEU A 363 -52.91 4.15 -3.54
CA LEU A 363 -52.99 4.39 -2.11
C LEU A 363 -54.05 5.48 -1.87
N THR A 364 -55.02 5.20 -1.03
CA THR A 364 -55.97 6.20 -0.54
C THR A 364 -55.80 6.33 0.96
N THR A 365 -55.53 7.55 1.42
CA THR A 365 -55.48 7.88 2.84
C THR A 365 -56.64 8.76 3.25
N TYR A 366 -57.05 8.66 4.51
CA TYR A 366 -58.15 9.42 5.08
C TYR A 366 -57.68 10.35 6.20
N TYR A 367 -58.15 11.60 6.17
CA TYR A 367 -57.92 12.59 7.21
C TYR A 367 -59.24 12.93 7.91
N GLY A 368 -59.39 12.45 9.15
CA GLY A 368 -60.66 12.52 9.89
C GLY A 368 -61.13 13.93 10.21
N ARG A 369 -60.21 14.85 10.53
CA ARG A 369 -60.58 16.20 11.01
C ARG A 369 -61.25 17.08 9.96
N GLU A 370 -60.80 17.01 8.71
CA GLU A 370 -61.40 17.75 7.58
C GLU A 370 -62.27 16.86 6.71
N GLU A 371 -62.44 15.58 7.07
CA GLU A 371 -63.16 14.58 6.28
C GLU A 371 -62.69 14.55 4.82
N LEU A 372 -61.37 14.45 4.61
CA LEU A 372 -60.76 14.48 3.29
C LEU A 372 -60.01 13.19 2.99
N THR A 373 -59.95 12.84 1.71
CA THR A 373 -59.07 11.78 1.21
C THR A 373 -57.88 12.35 0.48
N THR A 374 -56.80 11.58 0.43
CA THR A 374 -55.65 11.81 -0.44
C THR A 374 -55.39 10.55 -1.25
N ASN A 375 -55.39 10.69 -2.56
CA ASN A 375 -55.16 9.58 -3.50
C ASN A 375 -53.74 9.69 -4.05
N THR A 376 -53.01 8.60 -4.03
CA THR A 376 -51.63 8.54 -4.52
C THR A 376 -51.46 7.36 -5.45
N THR A 377 -50.90 7.59 -6.62
CA THR A 377 -50.58 6.54 -7.59
C THR A 377 -49.07 6.31 -7.58
N CYS A 378 -48.62 5.09 -7.25
CA CYS A 378 -47.21 4.75 -7.11
C CYS A 378 -46.81 3.66 -8.10
N ALA A 379 -45.87 3.95 -9.00
CA ALA A 379 -45.24 2.96 -9.87
C ALA A 379 -44.00 2.36 -9.17
N LEU A 380 -44.02 1.06 -8.90
CA LEU A 380 -42.91 0.35 -8.28
C LEU A 380 -41.89 -0.13 -9.32
N ARG A 381 -40.61 0.08 -9.03
CA ARG A 381 -39.46 -0.37 -9.83
C ARG A 381 -38.36 -0.94 -8.94
N THR A 382 -37.50 -1.77 -9.52
CA THR A 382 -36.28 -2.23 -8.84
C THR A 382 -35.08 -1.47 -9.38
N THR A 383 -34.33 -0.81 -8.50
CA THR A 383 -33.04 -0.21 -8.86
C THR A 383 -31.92 -1.17 -8.47
N HIS A 384 -31.07 -1.50 -9.45
CA HIS A 384 -29.88 -2.33 -9.27
C HIS A 384 -28.64 -1.47 -9.09
N ALA A 385 -27.86 -1.78 -8.06
CA ALA A 385 -26.72 -0.98 -7.66
C ALA A 385 -25.51 -1.85 -7.34
N GLU A 386 -24.34 -1.33 -7.69
CA GLU A 386 -23.06 -1.82 -7.18
C GLU A 386 -22.59 -0.84 -6.11
N VAL A 387 -22.24 -1.37 -4.95
CA VAL A 387 -21.88 -0.59 -3.77
C VAL A 387 -20.50 -1.03 -3.32
N GLU A 388 -19.56 -0.11 -3.35
CA GLU A 388 -18.26 -0.31 -2.71
C GLU A 388 -18.41 -0.03 -1.23
N VAL A 389 -18.20 -1.05 -0.40
CA VAL A 389 -18.30 -0.97 1.05
C VAL A 389 -16.90 -0.91 1.64
N ALA A 390 -16.70 -0.02 2.59
CA ALA A 390 -15.48 0.07 3.38
C ALA A 390 -15.81 -0.10 4.86
N CYS A 391 -15.02 -0.89 5.56
CA CYS A 391 -15.12 -1.08 6.99
C CYS A 391 -13.82 -0.68 7.67
N GLN A 392 -13.96 0.15 8.72
CA GLN A 392 -12.88 0.49 9.64
C GLN A 392 -13.13 -0.27 10.94
N GLY A 393 -12.34 -1.32 11.19
CA GLY A 393 -12.67 -2.28 12.23
C GLY A 393 -14.02 -2.95 11.96
N SER A 394 -14.91 -2.96 12.96
CA SER A 394 -16.29 -3.48 12.85
C SER A 394 -17.29 -2.51 12.25
N VAL A 395 -16.87 -1.27 11.94
CA VAL A 395 -17.77 -0.22 11.44
C VAL A 395 -17.72 -0.22 9.92
N CYS A 396 -18.78 -0.73 9.29
CA CYS A 396 -18.94 -0.75 7.84
C CYS A 396 -19.86 0.37 7.33
N GLY A 397 -19.59 0.87 6.13
CA GLY A 397 -20.40 1.88 5.45
C GLY A 397 -20.22 1.85 3.93
N ALA A 398 -21.24 2.29 3.21
CA ALA A 398 -21.13 2.51 1.77
C ALA A 398 -20.12 3.65 1.49
N ARG A 399 -19.11 3.39 0.67
CA ARG A 399 -18.10 4.35 0.23
C ARG A 399 -18.44 4.95 -1.12
N ARG A 400 -18.86 4.10 -2.07
CA ARG A 400 -19.26 4.52 -3.40
C ARG A 400 -20.42 3.68 -3.89
N ILE A 401 -21.22 4.23 -4.79
CA ILE A 401 -22.33 3.53 -5.42
C ILE A 401 -22.39 3.85 -6.90
N ARG A 402 -22.78 2.87 -7.72
CA ARG A 402 -23.13 3.10 -9.13
C ARG A 402 -24.34 2.29 -9.53
N ARG A 403 -25.07 2.78 -10.54
CA ARG A 403 -26.16 2.03 -11.17
C ARG A 403 -25.56 0.91 -12.01
N ILE A 404 -26.18 -0.27 -12.00
CA ILE A 404 -25.84 -1.37 -12.91
C ILE A 404 -27.07 -1.64 -13.78
N GLU A 405 -26.86 -1.88 -15.06
CA GLU A 405 -27.88 -2.43 -15.95
C GLU A 405 -28.05 -3.93 -15.66
N LYS A 406 -29.28 -4.36 -15.39
CA LYS A 406 -29.64 -5.78 -15.22
C LYS A 406 -29.95 -6.38 -16.59
N PRO A 407 -29.82 -7.71 -16.82
CA PRO A 407 -30.06 -8.32 -18.12
C PRO A 407 -31.39 -7.92 -18.77
N ASP A 408 -31.39 -7.83 -20.10
CA ASP A 408 -32.40 -7.21 -20.99
C ASP A 408 -33.89 -7.58 -20.78
N ASN A 409 -34.19 -8.56 -19.92
CA ASN A 409 -35.53 -9.11 -19.70
C ASN A 409 -36.23 -8.68 -18.40
N MET A 410 -35.61 -7.85 -17.55
CA MET A 410 -36.05 -7.68 -16.14
C MET A 410 -36.29 -6.23 -15.69
N THR A 411 -36.42 -5.29 -16.63
CA THR A 411 -36.39 -3.83 -16.32
C THR A 411 -37.61 -3.32 -15.52
N VAL A 412 -38.66 -4.13 -15.38
CA VAL A 412 -39.96 -3.63 -14.90
C VAL A 412 -40.55 -4.48 -13.77
N THR A 413 -39.92 -5.60 -13.44
CA THR A 413 -40.37 -6.50 -12.38
C THR A 413 -39.70 -6.16 -11.05
N THR A 414 -40.50 -6.23 -10.00
CA THR A 414 -40.09 -6.08 -8.60
C THR A 414 -39.79 -7.43 -7.97
N VAL A 415 -39.12 -7.43 -6.82
CA VAL A 415 -38.95 -8.67 -6.04
C VAL A 415 -40.31 -9.28 -5.61
N LEU A 416 -41.37 -8.47 -5.58
CA LEU A 416 -42.74 -8.89 -5.26
C LEU A 416 -43.42 -9.66 -6.42
N ASP A 417 -42.89 -9.58 -7.64
CA ASP A 417 -43.36 -10.34 -8.81
C ASP A 417 -42.82 -11.78 -8.83
N GLY A 418 -42.07 -12.16 -7.79
CA GLY A 418 -41.55 -13.52 -7.63
C GLY A 418 -40.26 -13.77 -8.41
N LEU A 419 -39.47 -12.73 -8.67
CA LEU A 419 -38.14 -12.87 -9.27
C LEU A 419 -37.25 -13.70 -8.33
N SER A 420 -36.87 -14.90 -8.75
CA SER A 420 -35.79 -15.67 -8.14
C SER A 420 -34.49 -15.45 -8.92
N LEU A 421 -33.35 -15.64 -8.27
CA LEU A 421 -32.05 -15.60 -8.96
C LEU A 421 -32.00 -16.68 -10.05
N GLU A 422 -31.39 -16.32 -11.18
CA GLU A 422 -31.16 -17.22 -12.32
C GLU A 422 -30.39 -18.47 -11.84
N GLY A 423 -30.98 -19.65 -12.01
CA GLY A 423 -30.43 -20.93 -11.51
C GLY A 423 -30.97 -21.41 -10.16
N SER A 424 -31.93 -20.72 -9.54
CA SER A 424 -32.67 -21.28 -8.40
C SER A 424 -33.84 -22.14 -8.87
N GLU A 425 -33.81 -23.45 -8.57
CA GLU A 425 -34.89 -24.41 -8.93
C GLU A 425 -36.21 -24.17 -8.16
N LYS A 426 -36.26 -23.17 -7.28
CA LYS A 426 -37.44 -22.83 -6.49
C LYS A 426 -38.18 -21.66 -7.15
N PHE A 427 -39.31 -21.95 -7.79
CA PHE A 427 -40.29 -20.92 -8.15
C PHE A 427 -40.65 -20.11 -6.90
N SER A 428 -40.66 -18.79 -7.01
CA SER A 428 -41.28 -17.96 -5.98
C SER A 428 -42.77 -18.33 -5.91
N PRO A 429 -43.32 -18.64 -4.72
CA PRO A 429 -44.72 -19.06 -4.63
C PRO A 429 -45.65 -17.96 -5.15
N ALA A 430 -46.65 -18.33 -5.94
CA ALA A 430 -47.69 -17.41 -6.35
C ALA A 430 -48.27 -16.69 -5.11
N GLY A 431 -48.39 -15.36 -5.17
CA GLY A 431 -48.94 -14.55 -4.07
C GLY A 431 -47.93 -13.92 -3.10
N VAL A 432 -46.63 -13.81 -3.45
CA VAL A 432 -45.66 -13.04 -2.63
C VAL A 432 -46.13 -11.60 -2.40
N LEU A 433 -46.59 -10.90 -3.44
CA LEU A 433 -47.15 -9.56 -3.31
C LEU A 433 -48.31 -9.52 -2.30
N HIS A 434 -49.24 -10.48 -2.39
CA HIS A 434 -50.37 -10.54 -1.47
C HIS A 434 -49.91 -10.79 -0.04
N ALA A 435 -49.07 -11.79 0.18
CA ALA A 435 -48.53 -12.12 1.49
C ALA A 435 -47.72 -10.96 2.10
N PHE A 436 -46.93 -10.27 1.28
CA PHE A 436 -46.15 -9.09 1.66
C PHE A 436 -47.06 -7.92 2.03
N MET A 437 -48.03 -7.56 1.18
CA MET A 437 -48.88 -6.41 1.41
C MET A 437 -49.84 -6.64 2.58
N GLU A 438 -50.40 -7.84 2.72
CA GLU A 438 -51.27 -8.22 3.84
C GLU A 438 -50.55 -8.06 5.20
N THR A 439 -49.28 -8.47 5.27
CA THR A 439 -48.50 -8.33 6.51
C THR A 439 -47.93 -6.93 6.69
N PHE A 440 -47.55 -6.25 5.60
CA PHE A 440 -47.03 -4.88 5.62
C PHE A 440 -48.03 -3.89 6.20
N VAL A 441 -49.27 -3.88 5.73
CA VAL A 441 -50.29 -2.92 6.23
C VAL A 441 -50.71 -3.22 7.68
N ARG A 442 -50.46 -4.44 8.17
CA ARG A 442 -50.79 -4.85 9.54
C ARG A 442 -49.61 -4.80 10.51
N VAL A 443 -48.38 -4.60 10.04
CA VAL A 443 -47.16 -4.70 10.87
C VAL A 443 -47.15 -3.68 12.01
N ALA A 444 -47.79 -2.54 11.84
CA ALA A 444 -47.85 -1.48 12.83
C ALA A 444 -49.08 -1.56 13.75
N LEU A 445 -49.92 -2.60 13.60
CA LEU A 445 -51.07 -2.82 14.46
C LEU A 445 -50.65 -3.47 15.77
N THR A 446 -51.22 -2.97 16.85
CA THR A 446 -51.03 -3.48 18.21
C THR A 446 -52.07 -4.56 18.53
N MET A 447 -51.85 -5.30 19.63
CA MET A 447 -52.82 -6.29 20.10
C MET A 447 -54.16 -5.62 20.48
N TRP A 448 -54.13 -4.39 20.97
CA TRP A 448 -55.32 -3.62 21.35
C TRP A 448 -56.10 -3.06 20.15
N ASP A 449 -55.45 -2.87 19.00
CA ASP A 449 -56.14 -2.51 17.75
C ASP A 449 -57.09 -3.63 17.27
N THR A 450 -56.90 -4.87 17.75
CA THR A 450 -57.76 -6.00 17.38
C THR A 450 -58.99 -6.18 18.27
N GLU A 451 -59.05 -5.49 19.42
CA GLU A 451 -60.05 -5.77 20.47
C GLU A 451 -61.23 -4.78 20.53
N THR A 452 -61.10 -3.51 20.12
CA THR A 452 -62.22 -2.55 20.19
C THR A 452 -62.18 -1.40 19.18
N ILE A 453 -63.34 -1.18 18.54
CA ILE A 453 -63.84 -0.01 17.77
C ILE A 453 -62.83 0.66 16.82
N GLY A 454 -63.01 0.40 15.53
CA GLY A 454 -62.33 1.05 14.41
C GLY A 454 -62.53 2.56 14.40
N GLY A 455 -61.59 3.27 15.00
CA GLY A 455 -61.38 4.70 14.79
C GLY A 455 -60.47 4.92 13.59
N ALA A 456 -60.78 5.94 12.78
CA ALA A 456 -59.97 6.32 11.64
C ALA A 456 -58.79 7.20 12.06
N PHE A 457 -57.92 6.67 12.94
CA PHE A 457 -56.70 7.34 13.40
C PHE A 457 -55.44 6.70 12.77
N PRO A 458 -54.38 7.46 12.47
CA PRO A 458 -53.19 6.92 11.80
C PRO A 458 -52.37 6.00 12.71
N SER A 459 -51.80 4.93 12.13
CA SER A 459 -50.75 4.14 12.81
C SER A 459 -49.37 4.79 12.61
N PRO A 460 -48.32 4.30 13.29
CA PRO A 460 -46.94 4.71 13.04
C PRO A 460 -46.49 4.54 11.58
N LEU A 461 -47.09 3.59 10.84
CA LEU A 461 -46.83 3.40 9.41
C LEU A 461 -47.25 4.63 8.59
N GLU A 462 -48.49 5.11 8.81
CA GLU A 462 -49.01 6.31 8.12
C GLU A 462 -48.36 7.59 8.64
N THR A 463 -48.10 7.65 9.95
CA THR A 463 -47.48 8.82 10.58
C THR A 463 -46.05 9.05 10.07
N TYR A 464 -45.35 7.99 9.65
CA TYR A 464 -44.02 8.12 9.03
C TYR A 464 -44.03 9.00 7.77
N PHE A 465 -45.15 9.05 7.03
CA PHE A 465 -45.27 9.91 5.83
C PHE A 465 -45.22 11.39 6.17
N THR A 466 -45.61 11.83 7.36
CA THR A 466 -45.56 13.25 7.77
C THR A 466 -44.40 13.52 8.73
N HIS A 467 -44.22 12.66 9.74
CA HIS A 467 -43.27 12.80 10.84
C HIS A 467 -42.33 11.57 10.95
N PRO A 468 -41.36 11.41 10.04
CA PRO A 468 -40.49 10.24 10.00
C PRO A 468 -39.58 10.11 11.22
N ASN A 469 -39.27 11.21 11.92
CA ASN A 469 -38.38 11.21 13.08
C ASN A 469 -39.06 10.66 14.35
N VAL A 470 -40.36 10.87 14.50
CA VAL A 470 -41.14 10.52 15.71
C VAL A 470 -42.50 9.89 15.36
N PRO A 471 -42.54 8.78 14.59
CA PRO A 471 -43.80 8.23 14.08
C PRO A 471 -44.74 7.69 15.18
N PHE A 472 -44.22 7.43 16.39
CA PHE A 472 -45.01 6.94 17.53
C PHE A 472 -45.52 8.05 18.48
N SER A 473 -45.01 9.28 18.34
CA SER A 473 -45.32 10.39 19.26
C SER A 473 -45.58 11.71 18.54
N ALA A 474 -45.83 11.66 17.23
CA ALA A 474 -46.10 12.84 16.43
C ALA A 474 -47.38 13.57 16.90
N PRO A 475 -47.46 14.91 16.72
CA PRO A 475 -48.68 15.67 16.94
C PRO A 475 -49.85 15.09 16.13
N GLY A 476 -51.03 14.94 16.75
CA GLY A 476 -52.21 14.37 16.10
C GLY A 476 -52.43 12.87 16.37
N VAL A 477 -51.40 12.11 16.78
CA VAL A 477 -51.56 10.69 17.19
C VAL A 477 -52.37 10.59 18.49
N GLY A 478 -52.14 11.50 19.45
CA GLY A 478 -52.91 11.54 20.71
C GLY A 478 -54.30 12.18 20.60
N ALA A 479 -54.62 12.82 19.47
CA ALA A 479 -55.89 13.51 19.23
C ALA A 479 -56.83 12.72 18.30
N TRP A 480 -56.47 11.49 17.91
CA TRP A 480 -57.23 10.61 17.00
C TRP A 480 -57.38 11.12 15.55
N ASP A 481 -56.98 12.35 15.25
CA ASP A 481 -57.24 13.02 13.97
C ASP A 481 -56.11 12.90 12.94
N GLY A 482 -54.87 12.65 13.36
CA GLY A 482 -53.72 12.60 12.45
C GLY A 482 -53.40 13.95 11.76
N ILE A 483 -52.70 13.86 10.62
CA ILE A 483 -52.30 15.02 9.78
C ILE A 483 -52.51 14.65 8.31
N ASP A 484 -53.01 15.59 7.51
CA ASP A 484 -53.17 15.40 6.07
C ASP A 484 -51.82 15.17 5.36
N ILE A 485 -51.73 14.04 4.67
CA ILE A 485 -50.56 13.60 3.91
C ILE A 485 -50.43 14.35 2.57
N SER A 486 -51.49 15.02 2.10
CA SER A 486 -51.47 15.76 0.82
C SER A 486 -50.36 16.82 0.73
N HIS A 487 -49.94 17.37 1.86
CA HIS A 487 -48.92 18.42 1.94
C HIS A 487 -47.47 17.92 1.85
N VAL A 488 -47.23 16.61 1.88
CA VAL A 488 -45.86 16.03 1.88
C VAL A 488 -45.16 16.23 0.53
N GLY A 489 -45.91 16.20 -0.56
CA GLY A 489 -45.42 16.31 -1.93
C GLY A 489 -44.82 15.02 -2.49
N ASP A 490 -44.86 14.90 -3.82
CA ASP A 490 -44.58 13.68 -4.58
C ASP A 490 -43.20 13.06 -4.27
N ALA A 491 -42.14 13.86 -4.32
CA ALA A 491 -40.76 13.38 -4.13
C ALA A 491 -40.51 12.84 -2.72
N VAL A 492 -41.02 13.54 -1.70
CA VAL A 492 -40.84 13.14 -0.29
C VAL A 492 -41.68 11.93 0.05
N PHE A 493 -42.90 11.84 -0.48
CA PHE A 493 -43.75 10.66 -0.31
C PHE A 493 -43.15 9.43 -0.99
N SER A 494 -42.69 9.56 -2.24
CA SER A 494 -41.99 8.53 -3.01
C SER A 494 -40.80 7.96 -2.23
N LEU A 495 -39.97 8.85 -1.68
CA LEU A 495 -38.85 8.48 -0.82
C LEU A 495 -39.30 7.71 0.43
N ARG A 496 -40.23 8.28 1.21
CA ARG A 496 -40.66 7.69 2.49
C ARG A 496 -41.35 6.35 2.26
N PHE A 497 -42.14 6.22 1.20
CA PHE A 497 -42.78 4.96 0.84
C PHE A 497 -41.75 3.89 0.44
N SER A 498 -40.76 4.26 -0.39
CA SER A 498 -39.64 3.37 -0.74
C SER A 498 -38.87 2.88 0.49
N GLN A 499 -38.60 3.79 1.44
CA GLN A 499 -37.96 3.42 2.71
C GLN A 499 -38.78 2.43 3.52
N LEU A 500 -40.10 2.63 3.63
CA LEU A 500 -40.99 1.71 4.34
C LEU A 500 -41.01 0.33 3.68
N LEU A 501 -41.16 0.27 2.36
CA LEU A 501 -41.16 -0.97 1.59
C LEU A 501 -39.85 -1.76 1.74
N ASN A 502 -38.71 -1.09 1.55
CA ASN A 502 -37.40 -1.75 1.66
C ASN A 502 -37.07 -2.19 3.09
N THR A 503 -37.43 -1.36 4.09
CA THR A 503 -37.22 -1.69 5.51
C THR A 503 -38.05 -2.90 5.91
N PHE A 504 -39.33 -2.95 5.48
CA PHE A 504 -40.18 -4.10 5.74
C PHE A 504 -39.70 -5.34 5.01
N TRP A 505 -39.30 -5.22 3.74
CA TRP A 505 -38.74 -6.32 2.96
C TRP A 505 -37.52 -6.97 3.62
N LEU A 506 -36.52 -6.17 3.98
CA LEU A 506 -35.34 -6.67 4.70
C LEU A 506 -35.73 -7.34 6.02
N SER A 507 -36.69 -6.75 6.74
CA SER A 507 -37.25 -7.31 7.98
C SER A 507 -37.95 -8.64 7.77
N SER A 508 -38.66 -8.81 6.67
CA SER A 508 -39.37 -10.05 6.35
C SER A 508 -38.44 -11.17 5.91
N VAL A 509 -37.40 -10.85 5.14
CA VAL A 509 -36.48 -11.84 4.57
C VAL A 509 -35.62 -12.49 5.64
N ALA A 510 -35.05 -11.70 6.57
CA ALA A 510 -34.10 -12.22 7.55
C ALA A 510 -34.12 -11.42 8.88
N SER A 511 -35.28 -11.39 9.55
CA SER A 511 -35.51 -10.64 10.79
C SER A 511 -34.46 -10.91 11.88
N LEU A 512 -34.00 -12.15 12.04
CA LEU A 512 -32.99 -12.52 13.03
C LEU A 512 -31.58 -12.05 12.63
N ASN A 513 -31.24 -12.15 11.35
CA ASN A 513 -29.90 -11.79 10.86
C ASN A 513 -29.68 -10.29 10.92
N ILE A 514 -30.66 -9.50 10.49
CA ILE A 514 -30.57 -8.02 10.52
C ILE A 514 -30.61 -7.47 11.96
N SER A 515 -31.18 -8.19 12.93
CA SER A 515 -31.25 -7.75 14.33
C SER A 515 -30.03 -8.13 15.16
N GLY A 516 -28.98 -8.68 14.53
CA GLY A 516 -27.66 -8.89 15.15
C GLY A 516 -27.16 -10.34 15.15
N ASN A 517 -27.90 -11.31 14.61
CA ASN A 517 -27.50 -12.72 14.59
C ASN A 517 -26.66 -13.13 13.35
N PHE A 518 -26.17 -12.17 12.57
CA PHE A 518 -25.40 -12.47 11.35
C PHE A 518 -23.92 -12.73 11.66
N ASN A 519 -23.45 -13.96 11.48
CA ASN A 519 -22.06 -14.36 11.75
C ASN A 519 -21.51 -15.34 10.70
N PHE A 520 -20.21 -15.27 10.45
CA PHE A 520 -19.49 -15.90 9.32
C PHE A 520 -19.42 -17.45 9.37
N GLN A 521 -19.95 -18.13 10.37
CA GLN A 521 -19.82 -19.60 10.48
C GLN A 521 -21.13 -20.31 10.84
N THR A 522 -22.28 -19.64 10.79
CA THR A 522 -23.52 -20.21 11.35
C THR A 522 -24.54 -20.68 10.33
N HIS A 523 -24.37 -20.40 9.03
CA HIS A 523 -25.41 -20.72 8.03
C HIS A 523 -25.26 -22.08 7.34
N ARG A 524 -24.25 -22.91 7.69
CA ARG A 524 -24.24 -24.33 7.26
C ARG A 524 -25.05 -25.25 8.17
N MET A 525 -25.23 -24.91 9.45
CA MET A 525 -25.99 -25.73 10.40
C MET A 525 -27.46 -25.32 10.52
N LEU A 526 -27.81 -24.05 10.26
CA LEU A 526 -29.19 -23.53 10.26
C LEU A 526 -29.85 -23.49 8.87
N ARG A 527 -29.17 -24.02 7.84
CA ARG A 527 -29.63 -24.00 6.44
C ARG A 527 -30.94 -24.77 6.21
N ASP A 528 -31.31 -25.66 7.12
CA ASP A 528 -32.58 -26.39 7.08
C ASP A 528 -33.75 -25.59 7.69
N VAL A 529 -33.49 -24.45 8.36
CA VAL A 529 -34.52 -23.65 9.05
C VAL A 529 -34.76 -22.28 8.41
N GLU A 530 -33.77 -21.68 7.73
CA GLU A 530 -33.92 -20.39 7.03
C GLU A 530 -33.50 -20.48 5.55
N ASN A 531 -34.47 -20.33 4.63
CA ASN A 531 -34.25 -20.27 3.17
C ASN A 531 -33.61 -18.93 2.71
N THR A 532 -32.81 -18.27 3.54
CA THR A 532 -32.16 -16.98 3.20
C THR A 532 -30.99 -17.19 2.25
N ILE A 533 -30.85 -16.28 1.29
CA ILE A 533 -29.78 -16.28 0.29
C ILE A 533 -28.70 -15.33 0.79
N ILE A 534 -27.46 -15.82 0.78
CA ILE A 534 -26.28 -15.08 1.23
C ILE A 534 -25.32 -14.98 0.05
N GLN A 535 -24.79 -13.80 -0.17
CA GLN A 535 -23.77 -13.55 -1.17
C GLN A 535 -22.38 -13.69 -0.55
N SER A 536 -21.56 -14.57 -1.11
CA SER A 536 -20.14 -14.71 -0.74
C SER A 536 -19.28 -13.91 -1.71
N ILE A 537 -18.49 -12.98 -1.18
CA ILE A 537 -17.72 -12.00 -1.92
C ILE A 537 -16.27 -12.05 -1.45
N MET A 538 -15.33 -11.95 -2.38
CA MET A 538 -13.91 -11.77 -2.03
C MET A 538 -13.63 -10.30 -1.76
N GLY A 539 -13.47 -9.96 -0.49
CA GLY A 539 -13.02 -8.65 -0.04
C GLY A 539 -11.51 -8.56 0.10
N THR A 540 -11.03 -7.35 0.36
CA THR A 540 -9.64 -7.05 0.69
C THR A 540 -9.55 -6.64 2.15
N LYS A 541 -8.63 -7.27 2.87
CA LYS A 541 -8.25 -6.95 4.25
C LYS A 541 -6.87 -6.29 4.23
N THR A 542 -6.83 -5.05 4.67
CA THR A 542 -5.62 -4.24 4.84
C THR A 542 -5.37 -4.03 6.32
N PRO A 543 -4.25 -4.51 6.89
CA PRO A 543 -3.88 -4.17 8.26
C PRO A 543 -3.54 -2.68 8.38
N ASP A 544 -3.75 -2.12 9.56
CA ASP A 544 -3.36 -0.74 9.88
C ASP A 544 -1.83 -0.57 9.98
N HIS A 545 -1.08 -1.68 10.08
CA HIS A 545 0.37 -1.66 10.05
C HIS A 545 0.90 -1.83 8.64
N LEU A 546 1.83 -0.96 8.30
CA LEU A 546 2.60 -1.03 7.06
C LEU A 546 3.75 -2.03 7.23
N VAL A 547 4.03 -2.82 6.20
CA VAL A 547 5.15 -3.78 6.19
C VAL A 547 6.28 -3.31 5.29
N LEU A 548 7.50 -3.73 5.63
CA LEU A 548 8.68 -3.53 4.80
C LEU A 548 8.61 -4.46 3.57
N ARG A 549 8.66 -3.89 2.37
CA ARG A 549 8.84 -4.64 1.12
C ARG A 549 10.22 -4.33 0.55
N VAL A 550 10.98 -5.38 0.25
CA VAL A 550 12.28 -5.24 -0.40
C VAL A 550 12.14 -5.31 -1.93
N SER A 551 12.69 -4.32 -2.64
CA SER A 551 12.74 -4.34 -4.11
C SER A 551 13.87 -5.23 -4.63
N ASN A 552 13.51 -6.29 -5.36
CA ASN A 552 14.45 -7.26 -5.94
C ASN A 552 15.46 -6.63 -6.93
N LEU A 553 15.06 -5.55 -7.61
CA LEU A 553 15.95 -4.85 -8.54
C LEU A 553 17.04 -4.09 -7.78
N TRP A 554 16.65 -3.27 -6.82
CA TRP A 554 17.57 -2.39 -6.09
C TRP A 554 18.49 -3.15 -5.14
N ILE A 555 18.02 -4.25 -4.54
CA ILE A 555 18.88 -5.11 -3.72
C ILE A 555 19.99 -5.74 -4.57
N SER A 556 19.66 -6.18 -5.79
CA SER A 556 20.63 -6.75 -6.74
C SER A 556 21.67 -5.71 -7.15
N VAL A 557 21.23 -4.48 -7.43
CA VAL A 557 22.12 -3.35 -7.73
C VAL A 557 23.06 -3.04 -6.57
N LEU A 558 22.54 -2.96 -5.33
CA LEU A 558 23.38 -2.69 -4.16
C LEU A 558 24.42 -3.79 -3.92
N PHE A 559 24.04 -5.06 -4.06
CA PHE A 559 25.00 -6.16 -3.92
C PHE A 559 26.07 -6.11 -5.01
N LEU A 560 25.68 -5.84 -6.26
CA LEU A 560 26.62 -5.71 -7.37
C LEU A 560 27.63 -4.58 -7.12
N THR A 561 27.14 -3.38 -6.80
CA THR A 561 28.00 -2.20 -6.60
C THR A 561 28.91 -2.36 -5.38
N SER A 562 28.40 -2.93 -4.28
CA SER A 562 29.18 -3.18 -3.05
C SER A 562 30.23 -4.26 -3.25
N THR A 563 29.94 -5.30 -4.05
CA THR A 563 30.92 -6.34 -4.40
C THR A 563 32.04 -5.78 -5.26
N VAL A 564 31.72 -4.90 -6.23
CA VAL A 564 32.74 -4.22 -7.03
C VAL A 564 33.61 -3.29 -6.18
N MET A 565 33.01 -2.59 -5.21
CA MET A 565 33.77 -1.76 -4.25
C MET A 565 34.72 -2.60 -3.39
N LEU A 566 34.24 -3.73 -2.86
CA LEU A 566 35.05 -4.68 -2.09
C LEU A 566 36.20 -5.25 -2.94
N ALA A 567 35.91 -5.69 -4.17
CA ALA A 567 36.89 -6.19 -5.11
C ALA A 567 37.94 -5.12 -5.47
N SER A 568 37.53 -3.85 -5.59
CA SER A 568 38.45 -2.73 -5.86
C SER A 568 39.41 -2.50 -4.70
N GLY A 569 38.93 -2.52 -3.45
CA GLY A 569 39.77 -2.40 -2.26
C GLY A 569 40.77 -3.57 -2.12
N ILE A 570 40.32 -4.80 -2.36
CA ILE A 570 41.19 -5.99 -2.37
C ILE A 570 42.23 -5.89 -3.48
N ALA A 571 41.83 -5.53 -4.70
CA ALA A 571 42.73 -5.38 -5.84
C ALA A 571 43.78 -4.28 -5.59
N ALA A 572 43.40 -3.15 -4.97
CA ALA A 572 44.34 -2.10 -4.59
C ALA A 572 45.42 -2.62 -3.63
N SER A 573 45.03 -3.40 -2.62
CA SER A 573 45.96 -4.06 -1.68
C SER A 573 46.87 -5.06 -2.37
N VAL A 574 46.32 -5.92 -3.24
CA VAL A 574 47.09 -6.93 -3.99
C VAL A 574 48.10 -6.26 -4.91
N PHE A 575 47.68 -5.27 -5.72
CA PHE A 575 48.59 -4.54 -6.60
C PHE A 575 49.63 -3.75 -5.81
N GLY A 576 49.28 -3.19 -4.66
CA GLY A 576 50.24 -2.56 -3.74
C GLY A 576 51.32 -3.52 -3.25
N CYS A 577 50.94 -4.76 -2.88
CA CYS A 577 51.88 -5.81 -2.47
C CYS A 577 52.77 -6.31 -3.61
N LEU A 578 52.24 -6.34 -4.85
CA LEU A 578 52.96 -6.80 -6.04
C LEU A 578 53.91 -5.74 -6.60
N ARG A 579 53.64 -4.45 -6.37
CA ARG A 579 54.43 -3.34 -6.89
C ARG A 579 55.72 -3.15 -6.09
N ARG A 580 56.83 -2.88 -6.79
CA ARG A 580 58.17 -2.63 -6.25
C ARG A 580 58.61 -1.16 -6.34
N GLY A 581 58.02 -0.38 -7.25
CA GLY A 581 58.35 1.04 -7.50
C GLY A 581 57.64 2.03 -6.56
N PRO A 582 58.18 3.26 -6.39
CA PRO A 582 57.65 4.26 -5.47
C PRO A 582 56.42 5.01 -6.00
N ASP A 583 55.69 5.65 -5.08
CA ASP A 583 54.35 6.20 -5.27
C ASP A 583 54.39 7.66 -5.76
N VAL A 584 54.91 7.91 -6.97
CA VAL A 584 55.28 9.28 -7.41
C VAL A 584 54.53 9.79 -8.66
N PHE A 585 53.54 9.06 -9.20
CA PHE A 585 52.98 9.39 -10.53
C PHE A 585 51.52 9.85 -10.48
N ASP A 586 51.30 11.17 -10.52
CA ASP A 586 49.96 11.74 -10.74
C ASP A 586 49.63 11.98 -12.21
N ARG A 587 50.62 12.28 -13.06
CA ARG A 587 50.44 12.38 -14.51
C ARG A 587 51.66 11.87 -15.26
N ALA A 588 51.45 11.08 -16.32
CA ALA A 588 52.55 10.50 -17.08
C ALA A 588 53.33 11.54 -17.91
N THR A 589 52.66 12.60 -18.36
CA THR A 589 53.21 13.65 -19.22
C THR A 589 54.33 14.47 -18.57
N PHE A 590 54.23 14.78 -17.28
CA PHE A 590 55.27 15.51 -16.54
C PHE A 590 56.61 14.76 -16.56
N PHE A 591 56.57 13.44 -16.36
CA PHE A 591 57.78 12.62 -16.33
C PHE A 591 58.34 12.28 -17.72
N LEU A 592 57.63 12.62 -18.79
CA LEU A 592 58.11 12.49 -20.16
C LEU A 592 58.74 13.78 -20.67
N ARG A 593 58.31 14.94 -20.15
CA ARG A 593 58.78 16.26 -20.58
C ARG A 593 60.27 16.49 -20.27
N ASP A 594 60.72 16.08 -19.08
CA ASP A 594 62.08 16.36 -18.60
C ASP A 594 62.99 15.12 -18.59
N ASN A 595 62.68 14.14 -19.44
CA ASN A 595 63.35 12.85 -19.41
C ASN A 595 64.36 12.67 -20.55
N PRO A 596 65.66 12.70 -20.27
CA PRO A 596 66.71 12.54 -21.28
C PRO A 596 66.78 11.12 -21.86
N HIS A 597 66.07 10.15 -21.28
CA HIS A 597 66.04 8.76 -21.76
C HIS A 597 64.89 8.49 -22.74
N VAL A 598 64.04 9.47 -23.02
CA VAL A 598 62.97 9.36 -24.01
C VAL A 598 63.23 10.40 -25.10
N ASN A 599 63.73 9.96 -26.25
CA ASN A 599 63.93 10.83 -27.43
C ASN A 599 62.56 11.23 -28.01
N LEU A 600 61.97 12.28 -27.48
CA LEU A 600 60.79 12.91 -28.02
C LEU A 600 61.21 14.14 -28.82
N ALA A 601 61.02 14.13 -30.14
CA ALA A 601 61.11 15.34 -30.94
C ALA A 601 60.08 16.35 -30.39
N GLN A 602 60.53 17.36 -29.67
CA GLN A 602 59.68 18.33 -28.99
C GLN A 602 59.27 19.40 -30.01
N GLN A 603 57.99 19.44 -30.39
CA GLN A 603 57.51 20.34 -31.44
C GLN A 603 57.33 21.79 -30.95
N ASN A 604 57.01 21.99 -29.66
CA ASN A 604 56.78 23.32 -29.07
C ASN A 604 57.00 23.31 -27.54
N SER A 605 57.53 24.38 -26.97
CA SER A 605 57.78 24.51 -25.52
C SER A 605 56.49 24.70 -24.70
N LEU A 606 55.40 25.14 -25.35
CA LEU A 606 54.05 25.29 -24.79
C LEU A 606 53.11 24.12 -25.14
N GLU A 607 53.63 22.96 -25.57
CA GLU A 607 52.80 21.79 -25.91
C GLU A 607 51.98 21.32 -24.69
N ASP A 608 50.65 21.33 -24.82
CA ASP A 608 49.72 20.84 -23.80
C ASP A 608 49.84 19.32 -23.60
N GLY A 609 49.59 18.84 -22.38
CA GLY A 609 49.71 17.42 -22.02
C GLY A 609 48.81 16.50 -22.84
N ILE A 610 47.62 16.96 -23.23
CA ILE A 610 46.69 16.17 -24.07
C ILE A 610 47.27 15.99 -25.48
N SER A 611 47.86 17.05 -26.04
CA SER A 611 48.53 17.01 -27.35
C SER A 611 49.76 16.11 -27.31
N GLN A 612 50.53 16.17 -26.22
CA GLN A 612 51.69 15.31 -25.99
C GLN A 612 51.31 13.82 -25.93
N VAL A 613 50.23 13.46 -25.20
CA VAL A 613 49.72 12.06 -25.14
C VAL A 613 49.21 11.59 -26.50
N LYS A 614 48.56 12.46 -27.28
CA LYS A 614 48.10 12.13 -28.63
C LYS A 614 49.27 11.82 -29.57
N ARG A 615 50.41 12.49 -29.39
CA ARG A 615 51.64 12.24 -30.16
C ARG A 615 52.36 10.98 -29.71
N THR A 616 52.46 10.75 -28.40
CA THR A 616 53.27 9.66 -27.83
C THR A 616 52.48 8.38 -27.49
N LYS A 617 51.20 8.30 -27.87
CA LYS A 617 50.27 7.22 -27.50
C LYS A 617 50.78 5.77 -27.60
N SER A 618 51.59 5.45 -28.61
CA SER A 618 52.07 4.09 -28.92
C SER A 618 53.36 3.73 -28.21
N LEU A 619 54.07 4.70 -27.65
CA LEU A 619 55.29 4.43 -26.90
C LEU A 619 54.96 3.63 -25.64
N ARG A 620 55.65 2.49 -25.48
CA ARG A 620 55.63 1.69 -24.27
C ARG A 620 56.71 2.18 -23.33
N VAL A 621 56.34 2.44 -22.09
CA VAL A 621 57.25 2.95 -21.06
C VAL A 621 57.24 2.04 -19.84
N CYS A 622 58.42 1.86 -19.24
CA CYS A 622 58.63 1.14 -17.99
C CYS A 622 59.33 2.01 -16.95
N ILE A 623 59.10 1.76 -15.67
CA ILE A 623 59.93 2.31 -14.59
C ILE A 623 61.27 1.55 -14.56
N GLY A 624 62.39 2.28 -14.50
CA GLY A 624 63.70 1.68 -14.26
C GLY A 624 64.58 2.56 -13.38
N ASP A 625 65.37 1.92 -12.50
CA ASP A 625 66.43 2.60 -11.76
C ASP A 625 67.58 2.97 -12.72
N ILE A 626 68.18 4.15 -12.53
CA ILE A 626 69.29 4.67 -13.34
C ILE A 626 70.62 4.55 -12.60
N ARG A 627 70.62 4.46 -11.25
CA ARG A 627 71.84 4.41 -10.44
C ARG A 627 71.69 3.42 -9.26
N PRO A 628 71.88 2.11 -9.49
CA PRO A 628 71.72 1.10 -8.43
C PRO A 628 72.77 1.19 -7.30
N SER A 629 73.85 1.95 -7.47
CA SER A 629 75.00 2.01 -6.54
C SER A 629 75.23 3.36 -5.84
N ALA A 630 74.37 4.36 -6.04
CA ALA A 630 74.48 5.66 -5.38
C ALA A 630 73.57 5.77 -4.14
N ALA A 631 73.97 6.55 -3.13
CA ALA A 631 73.19 6.78 -1.91
C ALA A 631 71.81 7.46 -2.14
N TYR A 632 71.63 8.09 -3.31
CA TYR A 632 70.36 8.65 -3.78
C TYR A 632 69.85 7.90 -5.01
N GLN A 633 68.65 7.30 -4.90
CA GLN A 633 67.97 6.62 -6.01
C GLN A 633 67.27 7.63 -6.91
N SER A 634 67.63 7.68 -8.19
CA SER A 634 66.94 8.48 -9.21
C SER A 634 66.17 7.57 -10.17
N ILE A 635 64.85 7.66 -10.18
CA ILE A 635 63.97 6.80 -10.98
C ILE A 635 63.40 7.61 -12.14
N LYS A 636 63.51 7.08 -13.38
CA LYS A 636 62.89 7.70 -14.57
C LYS A 636 62.16 6.66 -15.42
N LEU A 637 61.28 7.15 -16.28
CA LEU A 637 60.63 6.35 -17.32
C LEU A 637 61.66 5.98 -18.40
N LYS A 638 61.77 4.71 -18.76
CA LYS A 638 62.59 4.26 -19.91
C LYS A 638 61.66 3.71 -21.00
N PRO A 639 61.93 3.98 -22.29
CA PRO A 639 61.22 3.34 -23.38
C PRO A 639 61.55 1.84 -23.37
N ARG A 640 60.53 0.99 -23.54
CA ARG A 640 60.75 -0.46 -23.66
C ARG A 640 61.08 -0.77 -25.11
N VAL A 641 62.33 -1.12 -25.38
CA VAL A 641 62.76 -1.65 -26.67
C VAL A 641 62.42 -3.15 -26.67
N GLU A 642 61.41 -3.54 -27.43
CA GLU A 642 61.20 -4.95 -27.77
C GLU A 642 62.19 -5.28 -28.89
N ILE A 643 63.21 -6.09 -28.57
CA ILE A 643 64.03 -6.73 -29.60
C ILE A 643 63.10 -7.75 -30.26
N SER A 644 62.83 -7.54 -31.53
CA SER A 644 61.95 -8.35 -32.39
C SER A 644 62.36 -9.81 -32.44
#